data_AF-A0A2N3N7Z1-F1
#
_entry.id   AF-A0A2N3N7Z1-F1
#
_cell.length_a   1.000
_cell.length_b   1.000
_cell.length_c   1.000
_cell.angle_alpha   90.00
_cell.angle_beta   90.00
_cell.angle_gamma   90.00
#
_symmetry.space_group_name_H-M   'P 1'
#
loop_
_entity.id
_entity.type
_entity.pdbx_description
1 polymer ?
#
loop_
_entity_poly.entity_id
_entity_poly.type
_entity_poly.pdbx_seq_one_letter_code
_entity_poly.pdbx_strand_id
1 'polypeptide(L)'
;MALNRLVVALGAAIAAWTVTAAPASGFDPLTDFETIHKRVTEGTCDISSKAPAVKAPKENVWAPITAEDNLAVWNLLHADPELNLTNPSAATLTDNYVFWIDTLHTNKSDVLPYLESDGCVAPPPKYARAIIFRGAIEEPDSQEYMIGPLPVTSLTKIEKLDYIYNGGSGGSIPFNGRYFDSIRSAATEPLLLSVMAEVADITEKLIGGVYYGSRDNRTTLASTAGTPMSYNGTTTYRTVMFRYPGSATYLTPLDFFVMLDCPGQNPDDFKLKGIVTNSRFFPTVADLRTAWDAGELQEEFQQTRDASWALLDYKPELGVRDLEDRMAPQTLEIGGKRYKLDEEERYVEYMGWSFYLSFTRSLGVMLYDIRFKNESVIYELSLQEAAAQYAGRTPKAASTVYHDTYYSLGTDAGTLVEGFDCPFGATMLPITYFSGNTSVTQPDAICIFEADLGIPISRHRAGGSNDKGFTNLGTVKGTALTVRSIATIGNYDYMFDYQFHLEGSIEVTVRASGYLQSSFYYPDQAKWGARVQVATQGSYHDHVLTYKADFDVAGTENSLQVSELVIVNQTQPWFPELGEFEQMELNISNMKEEQQFNWPANGESMYCIINENEVNKWGEKRGYRIIPGKNNIHLTSMNSPFTRHQTPFAKTHLAVTVQHDNEPYANSVQNVNMPWAPQQDFMKFFDGESVENNDIVLWFNLGMHHYTRAEDIPVTLYTEAVSSIVFAPQNFFDRAQDGDLLNRRWLEVDSETGEMSVETYGVALPQCQVQLPEPAAGIENIIQA
;
A
#
# COMPACT_ATOMS: atom_id res chain seq x y z
N MET A 1 13.68 -20.82 58.62
CA MET A 1 14.79 -20.70 59.59
C MET A 1 15.39 -19.31 59.36
N ALA A 2 15.21 -18.36 60.29
CA ALA A 2 16.18 -17.97 61.33
C ALA A 2 17.35 -17.13 60.76
N LEU A 3 17.35 -15.79 60.96
CA LEU A 3 18.03 -15.02 62.05
C LEU A 3 19.57 -15.07 61.98
N ASN A 4 20.36 -14.00 62.18
CA ASN A 4 20.17 -12.61 62.69
C ASN A 4 21.34 -11.71 62.10
N ARG A 5 21.61 -10.41 62.32
CA ARG A 5 21.59 -9.49 63.50
C ARG A 5 21.51 -7.98 63.11
N LEU A 6 21.47 -7.14 64.16
CA LEU A 6 21.66 -5.68 64.35
C LEU A 6 22.91 -5.05 63.63
N VAL A 7 23.06 -3.73 63.37
CA VAL A 7 22.45 -2.42 63.80
C VAL A 7 23.01 -1.76 65.09
N VAL A 8 22.96 -0.41 65.18
CA VAL A 8 23.47 0.56 66.23
C VAL A 8 24.90 1.08 65.94
N ALA A 9 25.29 2.36 66.07
CA ALA A 9 24.69 3.64 66.56
C ALA A 9 24.96 4.78 65.52
N LEU A 10 24.25 5.92 65.41
CA LEU A 10 23.52 6.87 66.30
C LEU A 10 24.36 8.11 66.70
N GLY A 11 23.95 9.29 66.21
CA GLY A 11 24.48 10.61 66.57
C GLY A 11 23.78 11.71 65.75
N ALA A 12 23.33 12.80 66.39
CA ALA A 12 22.44 13.79 65.75
C ALA A 12 22.75 15.24 66.17
N ALA A 13 22.49 16.19 65.26
CA ALA A 13 22.45 17.63 65.54
C ALA A 13 21.51 18.34 64.55
N ILE A 14 20.33 18.74 65.01
CA ILE A 14 19.44 19.70 64.31
C ILE A 14 19.20 20.84 65.29
N ALA A 15 19.57 22.06 64.91
CA ALA A 15 19.31 23.27 65.68
C ALA A 15 18.18 24.05 65.00
N ALA A 16 17.07 24.24 65.71
CA ALA A 16 15.97 25.08 65.24
C ALA A 16 16.20 26.54 65.65
N TRP A 17 16.03 27.47 64.71
CA TRP A 17 15.81 28.89 64.98
C TRP A 17 14.59 29.36 64.19
N THR A 18 13.54 29.75 64.91
CA THR A 18 12.33 30.34 64.33
C THR A 18 12.50 31.84 64.19
N VAL A 19 12.28 32.38 62.98
CA VAL A 19 12.01 33.81 62.76
C VAL A 19 10.70 33.93 62.01
N THR A 20 9.80 34.76 62.53
CA THR A 20 8.48 35.01 61.95
C THR A 20 8.55 36.06 60.84
N ALA A 21 7.97 35.77 59.68
CA ALA A 21 7.59 36.77 58.68
C ALA A 21 6.07 36.67 58.43
N ALA A 22 5.44 37.82 58.18
CA ALA A 22 4.01 37.89 57.85
C ALA A 22 3.74 37.35 56.43
N PRO A 23 2.52 36.89 56.10
CA PRO A 23 2.21 36.42 54.76
C PRO A 23 2.33 37.57 53.75
N ALA A 24 3.20 37.40 52.76
CA ALA A 24 3.16 38.20 51.54
C ALA A 24 1.86 37.87 50.78
N SER A 25 1.23 38.90 50.20
CA SER A 25 -0.10 38.79 49.62
C SER A 25 -0.10 38.05 48.28
N GLY A 26 -0.75 36.90 48.26
CA GLY A 26 -1.50 36.38 47.10
C GLY A 26 -0.78 36.33 45.74
N PHE A 27 -0.09 35.22 45.48
CA PHE A 27 -0.02 34.66 44.13
C PHE A 27 -0.61 33.25 44.19
N ASP A 28 -1.87 33.09 43.78
CA ASP A 28 -2.51 31.78 43.64
C ASP A 28 -2.42 31.36 42.15
N PRO A 29 -1.68 30.28 41.81
CA PRO A 29 -1.54 29.84 40.43
C PRO A 29 -2.87 29.44 39.77
N LEU A 30 -3.95 29.22 40.52
CA LEU A 30 -5.24 28.81 39.99
C LEU A 30 -6.09 30.00 39.47
N THR A 31 -5.93 31.21 40.02
CA THR A 31 -6.84 32.32 39.69
C THR A 31 -6.59 32.96 38.33
N ASP A 32 -5.36 32.93 37.80
CA ASP A 32 -5.07 33.46 36.45
C ASP A 32 -5.60 32.55 35.32
N PHE A 33 -5.90 31.28 35.61
CA PHE A 33 -6.53 30.38 34.62
C PHE A 33 -8.00 30.74 34.32
N GLU A 34 -8.74 31.32 35.27
CA GLU A 34 -10.17 31.62 35.06
C GLU A 34 -10.40 32.66 33.95
N THR A 35 -9.45 33.59 33.75
CA THR A 35 -9.51 34.62 32.70
C THR A 35 -9.50 34.03 31.28
N ILE A 36 -8.98 32.81 31.10
CA ILE A 36 -8.89 32.13 29.80
C ILE A 36 -10.25 31.56 29.33
N HIS A 37 -11.21 31.41 30.26
CA HIS A 37 -12.44 30.63 30.04
C HIS A 37 -13.69 31.43 29.60
N LYS A 38 -13.65 32.77 29.56
CA LYS A 38 -14.76 33.57 28.99
C LYS A 38 -14.61 33.76 27.48
N ARG A 39 -14.81 32.66 26.77
CA ARG A 39 -14.76 32.53 25.31
C ARG A 39 -16.18 32.59 24.73
N VAL A 40 -16.42 33.48 23.78
CA VAL A 40 -17.74 33.71 23.18
C VAL A 40 -17.80 32.98 21.84
N THR A 41 -18.75 32.06 21.70
CA THR A 41 -18.97 31.32 20.45
C THR A 41 -19.68 32.21 19.43
N GLU A 42 -19.01 32.53 18.33
CA GLU A 42 -19.60 33.25 17.20
C GLU A 42 -19.53 32.37 15.93
N GLY A 43 -20.70 31.87 15.52
CA GLY A 43 -20.87 31.13 14.27
C GLY A 43 -20.57 29.62 14.31
N THR A 44 -20.64 29.01 13.14
CA THR A 44 -20.37 27.59 12.86
C THR A 44 -19.12 27.46 12.00
N CYS A 45 -18.23 26.51 12.31
CA CYS A 45 -17.12 26.16 11.43
C CYS A 45 -17.59 25.16 10.38
N ASP A 46 -17.58 25.57 9.12
CA ASP A 46 -17.92 24.71 7.98
C ASP A 46 -16.72 23.84 7.59
N ILE A 47 -16.62 22.66 8.21
CA ILE A 47 -15.63 21.64 7.84
C ILE A 47 -15.95 20.96 6.50
N SER A 48 -17.20 21.07 6.02
CA SER A 48 -17.63 20.54 4.71
C SER A 48 -17.35 21.47 3.54
N SER A 49 -16.71 22.62 3.80
CA SER A 49 -16.29 23.55 2.77
C SER A 49 -15.34 22.88 1.76
N LYS A 50 -15.62 23.06 0.46
CA LYS A 50 -14.71 22.61 -0.60
C LYS A 50 -13.33 23.24 -0.42
N ALA A 51 -12.29 22.48 -0.78
CA ALA A 51 -10.95 23.01 -0.89
C ALA A 51 -10.93 24.24 -1.82
N PRO A 52 -10.24 25.34 -1.47
CA PRO A 52 -10.05 26.47 -2.36
C PRO A 52 -9.55 26.02 -3.73
N ALA A 53 -10.19 26.50 -4.79
CA ALA A 53 -9.77 26.17 -6.14
C ALA A 53 -8.37 26.71 -6.44
N VAL A 54 -7.57 25.91 -7.14
CA VAL A 54 -6.38 26.37 -7.87
C VAL A 54 -6.54 26.01 -9.34
N LYS A 55 -5.68 26.57 -10.20
CA LYS A 55 -5.50 26.06 -11.56
C LYS A 55 -4.13 25.41 -11.66
N ALA A 56 -4.05 24.19 -12.20
CA ALA A 56 -2.78 23.54 -12.51
C ALA A 56 -1.90 24.38 -13.47
N PRO A 57 -0.55 24.33 -13.33
CA PRO A 57 0.35 25.01 -14.26
C PRO A 57 0.41 24.34 -15.64
N LYS A 58 0.00 23.07 -15.74
CA LYS A 58 -0.03 22.24 -16.94
C LYS A 58 -1.29 21.37 -16.97
N GLU A 59 -1.58 20.79 -18.12
CA GLU A 59 -2.56 19.72 -18.28
C GLU A 59 -2.02 18.42 -17.63
N ASN A 60 -2.88 17.64 -17.00
CA ASN A 60 -2.50 16.37 -16.38
C ASN A 60 -2.33 15.27 -17.46
N VAL A 61 -1.16 15.27 -18.08
CA VAL A 61 -0.73 14.32 -19.12
C VAL A 61 -0.79 12.86 -18.65
N TRP A 62 -0.66 12.62 -17.33
CA TRP A 62 -0.70 11.29 -16.72
C TRP A 62 -2.11 10.81 -16.36
N ALA A 63 -3.15 11.66 -16.44
CA ALA A 63 -4.52 11.31 -16.06
C ALA A 63 -5.04 10.11 -16.88
N PRO A 64 -6.09 9.40 -16.43
CA PRO A 64 -6.72 8.34 -17.24
C PRO A 64 -7.19 8.80 -18.63
N ILE A 65 -7.29 7.87 -19.59
CA ILE A 65 -8.03 8.10 -20.86
C ILE A 65 -9.51 8.41 -20.57
N THR A 66 -10.20 9.10 -21.49
CA THR A 66 -11.63 9.43 -21.29
C THR A 66 -12.54 8.22 -21.54
N ALA A 67 -13.80 8.30 -21.10
CA ALA A 67 -14.79 7.26 -21.43
C ALA A 67 -15.11 7.23 -22.94
N GLU A 68 -15.06 8.39 -23.57
CA GLU A 68 -15.15 8.61 -25.01
C GLU A 68 -13.98 7.93 -25.75
N ASP A 69 -12.74 8.09 -25.26
CA ASP A 69 -11.56 7.41 -25.80
C ASP A 69 -11.66 5.89 -25.64
N ASN A 70 -12.04 5.39 -24.46
CA ASN A 70 -12.22 3.95 -24.23
C ASN A 70 -13.26 3.35 -25.20
N LEU A 71 -14.40 4.02 -25.38
CA LEU A 71 -15.43 3.60 -26.33
C LEU A 71 -14.91 3.67 -27.78
N ALA A 72 -14.14 4.69 -28.13
CA ALA A 72 -13.55 4.82 -29.46
C ALA A 72 -12.50 3.74 -29.76
N VAL A 73 -11.61 3.44 -28.79
CA VAL A 73 -10.61 2.36 -28.86
C VAL A 73 -11.30 1.00 -28.94
N TRP A 74 -12.31 0.75 -28.11
CA TRP A 74 -13.10 -0.49 -28.17
C TRP A 74 -13.71 -0.71 -29.55
N ASN A 75 -14.33 0.33 -30.12
CA ASN A 75 -14.95 0.27 -31.45
C ASN A 75 -13.90 0.12 -32.57
N LEU A 76 -12.73 0.74 -32.45
CA LEU A 76 -11.61 0.57 -33.38
C LEU A 76 -11.10 -0.88 -33.39
N LEU A 77 -10.84 -1.44 -32.21
CA LEU A 77 -10.40 -2.83 -32.04
C LEU A 77 -11.42 -3.83 -32.63
N HIS A 78 -12.72 -3.65 -32.38
CA HIS A 78 -13.77 -4.51 -32.93
C HIS A 78 -14.08 -4.27 -34.41
N ALA A 79 -13.58 -3.19 -35.01
CA ALA A 79 -13.67 -2.94 -36.45
C ALA A 79 -12.48 -3.53 -37.24
N ASP A 80 -11.42 -3.95 -36.56
CA ASP A 80 -10.21 -4.52 -37.18
C ASP A 80 -10.42 -6.01 -37.53
N PRO A 81 -10.40 -6.39 -38.83
CA PRO A 81 -10.58 -7.77 -39.26
C PRO A 81 -9.35 -8.65 -38.98
N GLU A 82 -8.16 -8.09 -38.72
CA GLU A 82 -6.96 -8.87 -38.39
C GLU A 82 -6.98 -9.34 -36.93
N LEU A 83 -7.67 -8.61 -36.05
CA LEU A 83 -7.87 -9.02 -34.65
C LEU A 83 -8.96 -10.09 -34.48
N ASN A 84 -9.96 -10.12 -35.37
CA ASN A 84 -11.06 -11.10 -35.40
C ASN A 84 -11.76 -11.28 -34.02
N LEU A 85 -12.21 -10.16 -33.43
CA LEU A 85 -12.69 -10.13 -32.04
C LEU A 85 -14.16 -10.55 -31.89
N THR A 86 -14.40 -11.55 -31.05
CA THR A 86 -15.71 -11.89 -30.50
C THR A 86 -15.94 -11.06 -29.23
N ASN A 87 -17.17 -10.57 -29.02
CA ASN A 87 -17.51 -9.84 -27.80
C ASN A 87 -17.34 -10.76 -26.56
N PRO A 88 -16.68 -10.33 -25.46
CA PRO A 88 -16.42 -11.18 -24.29
C PRO A 88 -17.66 -11.86 -23.67
N SER A 89 -18.85 -11.28 -23.79
CA SER A 89 -20.10 -11.88 -23.29
C SER A 89 -20.59 -13.11 -24.08
N ALA A 90 -20.04 -13.33 -25.28
CA ALA A 90 -20.34 -14.45 -26.16
C ALA A 90 -19.11 -15.31 -26.53
N ALA A 91 -17.92 -14.92 -26.07
CA ALA A 91 -16.65 -15.57 -26.40
C ALA A 91 -16.42 -16.87 -25.63
N THR A 92 -15.68 -17.79 -26.26
CA THR A 92 -15.22 -19.06 -25.72
C THR A 92 -13.69 -19.09 -25.59
N LEU A 93 -13.10 -20.24 -25.25
CA LEU A 93 -11.64 -20.38 -25.26
C LEU A 93 -11.03 -20.34 -26.66
N THR A 94 -11.80 -20.60 -27.72
CA THR A 94 -11.34 -20.63 -29.12
C THR A 94 -11.58 -19.31 -29.86
N ASP A 95 -11.94 -18.24 -29.15
CA ASP A 95 -12.19 -16.90 -29.69
C ASP A 95 -11.04 -15.94 -29.38
N ASN A 96 -10.91 -14.86 -30.16
CA ASN A 96 -10.13 -13.69 -29.75
C ASN A 96 -11.05 -12.67 -29.07
N TYR A 97 -10.64 -12.06 -27.96
CA TYR A 97 -11.43 -11.05 -27.25
C TYR A 97 -10.58 -10.10 -26.41
N VAL A 98 -11.06 -8.86 -26.26
CA VAL A 98 -10.46 -7.87 -25.35
C VAL A 98 -10.75 -8.27 -23.90
N PHE A 99 -9.72 -8.39 -23.08
CA PHE A 99 -9.86 -8.60 -21.64
C PHE A 99 -10.16 -7.29 -20.91
N TRP A 100 -9.32 -6.27 -21.11
CA TRP A 100 -9.60 -4.88 -20.73
C TRP A 100 -8.78 -3.87 -21.53
N ILE A 101 -9.18 -2.60 -21.41
CA ILE A 101 -8.50 -1.40 -21.92
C ILE A 101 -8.23 -0.50 -20.70
N ASP A 102 -7.08 0.14 -20.67
CA ASP A 102 -6.72 1.20 -19.73
C ASP A 102 -5.76 2.21 -20.42
N THR A 103 -5.25 3.16 -19.67
CA THR A 103 -4.24 4.16 -20.07
C THR A 103 -2.86 3.50 -20.21
N LEU A 104 -2.10 3.88 -21.24
CA LEU A 104 -0.68 3.53 -21.34
C LEU A 104 0.16 4.57 -20.58
N HIS A 105 1.22 4.13 -19.90
CA HIS A 105 2.20 5.04 -19.27
C HIS A 105 2.76 6.03 -20.30
N THR A 106 2.93 7.28 -19.89
CA THR A 106 3.49 8.34 -20.75
C THR A 106 4.95 8.55 -20.39
N ASN A 107 5.84 8.27 -21.36
CA ASN A 107 7.30 8.36 -21.28
C ASN A 107 7.78 9.67 -20.60
N LYS A 108 8.74 9.57 -19.67
CA LYS A 108 9.38 10.72 -19.01
C LYS A 108 10.07 11.63 -20.03
N SER A 109 10.72 11.05 -21.05
CA SER A 109 11.39 11.82 -22.11
C SER A 109 10.44 12.65 -22.99
N ASP A 110 9.19 12.23 -23.17
CA ASP A 110 8.15 13.00 -23.87
C ASP A 110 7.49 14.07 -22.96
N VAL A 111 7.51 13.86 -21.63
CA VAL A 111 6.85 14.72 -20.63
C VAL A 111 7.73 15.87 -20.15
N LEU A 112 9.01 15.65 -19.84
CA LEU A 112 9.89 16.71 -19.31
C LEU A 112 9.95 17.96 -20.23
N PRO A 113 10.12 17.86 -21.56
CA PRO A 113 10.11 19.04 -22.45
C PRO A 113 8.77 19.78 -22.46
N TYR A 114 7.66 19.09 -22.18
CA TYR A 114 6.36 19.72 -22.02
C TYR A 114 6.30 20.52 -20.71
N LEU A 115 6.68 19.92 -19.58
CA LEU A 115 6.67 20.56 -18.26
C LEU A 115 7.57 21.81 -18.21
N GLU A 116 8.82 21.68 -18.68
CA GLU A 116 9.83 22.75 -18.62
C GLU A 116 9.56 23.95 -19.55
N SER A 117 8.73 23.78 -20.59
CA SER A 117 8.47 24.85 -21.56
C SER A 117 7.51 25.93 -21.03
N ASP A 118 7.69 27.19 -21.47
CA ASP A 118 6.72 28.29 -21.29
C ASP A 118 5.45 28.13 -22.18
N GLY A 119 4.93 26.90 -22.32
CA GLY A 119 3.80 26.58 -23.19
C GLY A 119 4.15 26.50 -24.69
N CYS A 120 5.44 26.47 -25.02
CA CYS A 120 5.94 26.33 -26.40
C CYS A 120 5.90 24.89 -26.93
N VAL A 121 5.83 23.90 -26.03
CA VAL A 121 5.71 22.48 -26.36
C VAL A 121 4.25 22.05 -26.06
N ALA A 122 3.66 21.26 -26.96
CA ALA A 122 2.32 20.70 -26.77
C ALA A 122 2.37 19.51 -25.77
N PRO A 123 1.27 19.16 -25.08
CA PRO A 123 1.24 17.96 -24.27
C PRO A 123 1.55 16.72 -25.14
N PRO A 124 2.27 15.72 -24.61
CA PRO A 124 2.57 14.49 -25.34
C PRO A 124 1.30 13.72 -25.71
N PRO A 125 1.28 13.02 -26.86
CA PRO A 125 0.12 12.28 -27.32
C PRO A 125 -0.24 11.13 -26.38
N LYS A 126 -1.52 11.04 -26.02
CA LYS A 126 -2.05 10.00 -25.13
C LYS A 126 -2.28 8.68 -25.88
N TYR A 127 -2.08 7.55 -25.19
CA TYR A 127 -2.29 6.20 -25.73
C TYR A 127 -3.10 5.34 -24.76
N ALA A 128 -3.87 4.40 -25.31
CA ALA A 128 -4.49 3.32 -24.55
C ALA A 128 -3.65 2.04 -24.62
N ARG A 129 -3.70 1.24 -23.55
CA ARG A 129 -3.16 -0.11 -23.43
C ARG A 129 -4.33 -1.08 -23.43
N ALA A 130 -4.30 -2.10 -24.30
CA ALA A 130 -5.33 -3.14 -24.33
C ALA A 130 -4.71 -4.54 -24.26
N ILE A 131 -5.30 -5.41 -23.45
CA ILE A 131 -4.92 -6.84 -23.38
C ILE A 131 -5.94 -7.66 -24.17
N ILE A 132 -5.48 -8.44 -25.15
CA ILE A 132 -6.32 -9.28 -26.00
C ILE A 132 -5.89 -10.74 -25.82
N PHE A 133 -6.83 -11.59 -25.40
CA PHE A 133 -6.63 -13.03 -25.36
C PHE A 133 -6.98 -13.59 -26.73
N ARG A 134 -6.05 -14.31 -27.36
CA ARG A 134 -6.17 -14.78 -28.75
C ARG A 134 -6.29 -16.30 -28.79
N GLY A 135 -7.51 -16.81 -28.66
CA GLY A 135 -7.83 -18.24 -28.70
C GLY A 135 -8.06 -18.82 -30.10
N ALA A 136 -8.26 -17.97 -31.11
CA ALA A 136 -8.61 -18.37 -32.48
C ALA A 136 -7.41 -18.57 -33.43
N ILE A 137 -6.19 -18.46 -32.91
CA ILE A 137 -4.94 -18.61 -33.67
C ILE A 137 -4.29 -19.99 -33.44
N GLU A 138 -3.35 -20.39 -34.30
CA GLU A 138 -2.71 -21.72 -34.28
C GLU A 138 -1.95 -21.99 -32.97
N GLU A 139 -1.23 -20.99 -32.45
CA GLU A 139 -0.53 -21.01 -31.16
C GLU A 139 -1.10 -19.88 -30.27
N PRO A 140 -2.13 -20.16 -29.45
CA PRO A 140 -2.80 -19.13 -28.64
C PRO A 140 -1.91 -18.41 -27.63
N ASP A 141 -2.22 -17.12 -27.40
CA ASP A 141 -1.49 -16.27 -26.46
C ASP A 141 -2.38 -15.18 -25.84
N SER A 142 -1.78 -14.42 -24.91
CA SER A 142 -2.30 -13.15 -24.41
C SER A 142 -1.36 -12.06 -24.87
N GLN A 143 -1.84 -11.18 -25.76
CA GLN A 143 -1.03 -10.11 -26.36
C GLN A 143 -1.53 -8.75 -25.91
N GLU A 144 -0.60 -7.92 -25.47
CA GLU A 144 -0.81 -6.52 -25.14
C GLU A 144 -0.50 -5.62 -26.35
N TYR A 145 -1.32 -4.59 -26.50
CA TYR A 145 -1.32 -3.64 -27.60
C TYR A 145 -1.33 -2.20 -27.08
N MET A 146 -0.66 -1.32 -27.81
CA MET A 146 -0.78 0.13 -27.68
C MET A 146 -1.68 0.67 -28.80
N ILE A 147 -2.63 1.53 -28.44
CA ILE A 147 -3.57 2.15 -29.37
C ILE A 147 -3.49 3.66 -29.21
N GLY A 148 -3.08 4.35 -30.28
CA GLY A 148 -2.94 5.80 -30.27
C GLY A 148 -2.24 6.34 -31.53
N PRO A 149 -1.99 7.66 -31.61
CA PRO A 149 -2.38 8.66 -30.61
C PRO A 149 -3.90 8.79 -30.46
N LEU A 150 -4.34 9.24 -29.29
CA LEU A 150 -5.73 9.59 -28.96
C LEU A 150 -5.97 11.10 -29.10
N PRO A 151 -7.22 11.55 -29.33
CA PRO A 151 -8.42 10.74 -29.58
C PRO A 151 -8.36 10.00 -30.93
N VAL A 152 -9.22 8.99 -31.12
CA VAL A 152 -9.15 8.11 -32.30
C VAL A 152 -9.40 8.88 -33.61
N THR A 153 -8.41 8.84 -34.50
CA THR A 153 -8.39 9.48 -35.83
C THR A 153 -7.77 8.55 -36.88
N SER A 154 -7.67 9.00 -38.13
CA SER A 154 -6.93 8.29 -39.19
C SER A 154 -5.40 8.24 -39.00
N LEU A 155 -4.87 8.83 -37.92
CA LEU A 155 -3.46 8.68 -37.51
C LEU A 155 -3.29 7.62 -36.41
N THR A 156 -4.38 7.24 -35.75
CA THR A 156 -4.39 6.23 -34.69
C THR A 156 -4.10 4.86 -35.27
N LYS A 157 -3.16 4.14 -34.65
CA LYS A 157 -2.82 2.75 -34.99
C LYS A 157 -3.16 1.81 -33.85
N ILE A 158 -3.14 0.52 -34.15
CA ILE A 158 -3.02 -0.57 -33.19
C ILE A 158 -1.64 -1.20 -33.42
N GLU A 159 -0.73 -1.07 -32.45
CA GLU A 159 0.62 -1.65 -32.52
C GLU A 159 0.85 -2.56 -31.30
N LYS A 160 1.72 -3.57 -31.40
CA LYS A 160 2.03 -4.42 -30.25
C LYS A 160 2.77 -3.63 -29.18
N LEU A 161 2.35 -3.74 -27.92
CA LEU A 161 3.05 -3.14 -26.80
C LEU A 161 4.23 -4.05 -26.39
N ASP A 162 5.26 -4.10 -27.22
CA ASP A 162 6.41 -4.99 -27.00
C ASP A 162 7.58 -4.31 -26.27
N TYR A 163 7.68 -2.97 -26.29
CA TYR A 163 8.90 -2.26 -25.85
C TYR A 163 9.10 -2.24 -24.32
N ILE A 164 8.04 -2.18 -23.52
CA ILE A 164 8.11 -2.11 -22.04
C ILE A 164 8.36 -3.46 -21.34
N TYR A 165 8.64 -4.53 -22.10
CA TYR A 165 8.69 -5.91 -21.59
C TYR A 165 9.99 -6.63 -21.94
N ASN A 166 10.90 -6.69 -20.97
CA ASN A 166 12.22 -7.30 -21.13
C ASN A 166 12.23 -8.84 -21.02
N GLY A 167 11.09 -9.49 -20.72
CA GLY A 167 10.96 -10.94 -20.50
C GLY A 167 11.44 -11.81 -21.67
N GLY A 168 11.35 -11.30 -22.90
CA GLY A 168 11.81 -11.96 -24.13
C GLY A 168 10.70 -12.38 -25.09
N SER A 169 9.44 -12.04 -24.80
CA SER A 169 8.28 -12.25 -25.69
C SER A 169 7.49 -10.95 -25.95
N GLY A 170 8.03 -9.80 -25.56
CA GLY A 170 7.36 -8.50 -25.68
C GLY A 170 6.06 -8.47 -24.89
N GLY A 171 5.02 -7.92 -25.48
CA GLY A 171 3.67 -7.87 -24.93
C GLY A 171 2.92 -9.20 -24.96
N SER A 172 3.56 -10.31 -25.35
CA SER A 172 2.91 -11.63 -25.42
C SER A 172 3.33 -12.54 -24.27
N ILE A 173 2.37 -13.28 -23.70
CA ILE A 173 2.63 -14.50 -22.92
C ILE A 173 1.78 -15.69 -23.40
N PRO A 174 2.22 -16.95 -23.23
CA PRO A 174 1.46 -18.11 -23.68
C PRO A 174 0.08 -18.23 -22.99
N PHE A 175 -0.92 -18.74 -23.72
CA PHE A 175 -2.35 -18.69 -23.34
C PHE A 175 -2.69 -19.21 -21.93
N ASN A 176 -1.92 -20.16 -21.39
CA ASN A 176 -2.12 -20.71 -20.05
C ASN A 176 -1.75 -19.72 -18.92
N GLY A 177 -0.82 -18.81 -19.17
CA GLY A 177 -0.32 -17.84 -18.18
C GLY A 177 -1.27 -16.67 -17.92
N ARG A 178 -2.20 -16.38 -18.84
CA ARG A 178 -3.07 -15.20 -18.79
C ARG A 178 -4.01 -15.14 -17.58
N TYR A 179 -4.84 -14.10 -17.48
CA TYR A 179 -5.86 -13.99 -16.42
C TYR A 179 -6.85 -15.17 -16.40
N PHE A 180 -7.35 -15.56 -15.23
CA PHE A 180 -8.35 -16.63 -15.08
C PHE A 180 -9.75 -16.03 -15.00
N ASP A 181 -10.25 -15.64 -16.16
CA ASP A 181 -11.55 -14.99 -16.36
C ASP A 181 -12.77 -15.91 -16.17
N SER A 182 -13.96 -15.34 -16.39
CA SER A 182 -15.24 -16.05 -16.41
C SER A 182 -15.34 -17.09 -17.53
N ILE A 183 -14.61 -16.94 -18.63
CA ILE A 183 -14.63 -17.84 -19.80
C ILE A 183 -13.82 -19.12 -19.48
N ARG A 184 -12.62 -18.99 -18.91
CA ARG A 184 -11.83 -20.11 -18.37
C ARG A 184 -12.52 -20.77 -17.18
N SER A 185 -13.22 -20.00 -16.37
CA SER A 185 -14.08 -20.54 -15.31
C SER A 185 -15.19 -21.41 -15.91
N ALA A 186 -15.97 -20.90 -16.86
CA ALA A 186 -17.03 -21.64 -17.53
C ALA A 186 -16.54 -22.89 -18.27
N ALA A 187 -15.34 -22.84 -18.87
CA ALA A 187 -14.74 -23.98 -19.56
C ALA A 187 -14.19 -25.08 -18.63
N THR A 188 -13.69 -24.72 -17.44
CA THR A 188 -13.17 -25.71 -16.46
C THR A 188 -14.25 -26.26 -15.53
N GLU A 189 -15.39 -25.58 -15.40
CA GLU A 189 -16.46 -25.97 -14.49
C GLU A 189 -17.07 -27.36 -14.78
N PRO A 190 -17.37 -27.78 -16.03
CA PRO A 190 -17.96 -29.11 -16.29
C PRO A 190 -17.14 -30.29 -15.74
N LEU A 191 -15.82 -30.18 -15.76
CA LEU A 191 -14.90 -31.17 -15.18
C LEU A 191 -14.89 -31.12 -13.65
N LEU A 192 -15.00 -29.94 -13.05
CA LEU A 192 -15.19 -29.82 -11.61
C LEU A 192 -16.53 -30.44 -11.17
N LEU A 193 -17.59 -30.25 -11.95
CA LEU A 193 -18.92 -30.78 -11.66
C LEU A 193 -19.01 -32.30 -11.80
N SER A 194 -18.36 -32.91 -12.80
CA SER A 194 -18.33 -34.37 -12.92
C SER A 194 -17.62 -35.01 -11.73
N VAL A 195 -16.42 -34.52 -11.40
CA VAL A 195 -15.63 -34.99 -10.25
C VAL A 195 -16.41 -34.80 -8.93
N MET A 196 -17.00 -33.64 -8.69
CA MET A 196 -17.74 -33.36 -7.44
C MET A 196 -19.06 -34.15 -7.34
N ALA A 197 -19.76 -34.38 -8.46
CA ALA A 197 -20.94 -35.24 -8.48
C ALA A 197 -20.58 -36.71 -8.19
N GLU A 198 -19.43 -37.19 -8.69
CA GLU A 198 -18.91 -38.53 -8.42
C GLU A 198 -18.42 -38.73 -6.97
N VAL A 199 -18.31 -37.68 -6.14
CA VAL A 199 -17.91 -37.77 -4.71
C VAL A 199 -18.91 -37.07 -3.76
N ALA A 200 -20.12 -36.76 -4.22
CA ALA A 200 -21.11 -36.01 -3.43
C ALA A 200 -21.52 -36.75 -2.13
N ASP A 201 -21.66 -38.08 -2.19
CA ASP A 201 -21.97 -38.95 -1.04
C ASP A 201 -20.81 -39.08 -0.03
N ILE A 202 -19.58 -38.72 -0.44
CA ILE A 202 -18.41 -38.63 0.44
C ILE A 202 -18.36 -37.23 1.04
N THR A 203 -18.45 -36.18 0.23
CA THR A 203 -18.33 -34.79 0.68
C THR A 203 -19.48 -34.36 1.61
N GLU A 204 -20.72 -34.83 1.36
CA GLU A 204 -21.86 -34.63 2.28
C GLU A 204 -21.58 -35.17 3.70
N LYS A 205 -20.85 -36.29 3.81
CA LYS A 205 -20.60 -37.00 5.07
C LYS A 205 -19.27 -36.63 5.73
N LEU A 206 -18.26 -36.29 4.92
CA LEU A 206 -16.92 -35.94 5.37
C LEU A 206 -16.87 -34.46 5.77
N ILE A 207 -17.17 -33.54 4.83
CA ILE A 207 -17.08 -32.08 5.02
C ILE A 207 -18.46 -31.41 5.18
N GLY A 208 -19.50 -32.21 5.46
CA GLY A 208 -20.86 -31.71 5.76
C GLY A 208 -21.58 -30.99 4.61
N GLY A 209 -21.16 -31.16 3.34
CA GLY A 209 -21.75 -30.42 2.22
C GLY A 209 -21.32 -30.87 0.83
N VAL A 210 -22.03 -30.38 -0.19
CA VAL A 210 -21.89 -30.80 -1.60
C VAL A 210 -21.77 -29.62 -2.57
N TYR A 211 -21.20 -29.87 -3.76
CA TYR A 211 -21.04 -28.88 -4.82
C TYR A 211 -21.54 -29.43 -6.17
N TYR A 212 -22.56 -28.78 -6.74
CA TYR A 212 -23.12 -29.04 -8.06
C TYR A 212 -23.01 -27.83 -9.00
N GLY A 213 -22.15 -26.85 -8.64
CA GLY A 213 -21.96 -25.59 -9.35
C GLY A 213 -22.49 -24.39 -8.56
N SER A 214 -21.81 -23.25 -8.68
CA SER A 214 -22.07 -22.02 -7.91
C SER A 214 -23.47 -21.41 -8.06
N ARG A 215 -24.25 -21.87 -9.05
CA ARG A 215 -25.64 -21.43 -9.30
C ARG A 215 -26.67 -22.57 -9.17
N ASP A 216 -26.26 -23.79 -8.81
CA ASP A 216 -27.17 -24.91 -8.60
C ASP A 216 -27.75 -24.87 -7.18
N ASN A 217 -29.07 -25.03 -7.04
CA ASN A 217 -29.76 -24.90 -5.75
C ASN A 217 -29.50 -26.05 -4.75
N ARG A 218 -28.79 -27.11 -5.18
CA ARG A 218 -28.32 -28.19 -4.31
C ARG A 218 -26.93 -27.92 -3.74
N THR A 219 -26.20 -26.94 -4.27
CA THR A 219 -24.85 -26.59 -3.79
C THR A 219 -24.92 -25.97 -2.40
N THR A 220 -24.16 -26.51 -1.46
CA THR A 220 -24.05 -26.00 -0.07
C THR A 220 -22.66 -25.46 0.27
N LEU A 221 -21.78 -25.37 -0.74
CA LEU A 221 -20.36 -25.05 -0.62
C LEU A 221 -19.98 -23.91 -1.58
N ALA A 222 -19.07 -23.04 -1.15
CA ALA A 222 -18.37 -22.11 -2.02
C ALA A 222 -17.04 -22.72 -2.49
N SER A 223 -16.65 -22.45 -3.74
CA SER A 223 -15.36 -22.88 -4.31
C SER A 223 -14.42 -21.68 -4.49
N THR A 224 -13.14 -21.83 -4.13
CA THR A 224 -12.09 -20.83 -4.36
C THR A 224 -10.89 -21.47 -5.05
N ALA A 225 -10.07 -20.66 -5.72
CA ALA A 225 -8.76 -21.05 -6.27
C ALA A 225 -7.71 -20.00 -5.87
N GLY A 226 -6.46 -20.16 -6.32
CA GLY A 226 -5.40 -19.18 -6.11
C GLY A 226 -4.31 -19.30 -7.17
N THR A 227 -3.52 -18.25 -7.31
CA THR A 227 -2.32 -18.19 -8.15
C THR A 227 -1.11 -18.78 -7.40
N PRO A 228 -0.06 -19.26 -8.11
CA PRO A 228 0.09 -19.31 -9.55
C PRO A 228 -0.68 -20.49 -10.17
N MET A 229 -1.39 -20.22 -11.27
CA MET A 229 -2.12 -21.23 -12.07
C MET A 229 -1.33 -21.73 -13.28
N SER A 230 -0.12 -21.20 -13.51
CA SER A 230 0.85 -21.70 -14.49
C SER A 230 2.26 -21.46 -13.94
N TYR A 231 3.27 -22.12 -14.49
CA TYR A 231 4.67 -21.90 -14.10
C TYR A 231 5.50 -21.18 -15.18
N ASN A 232 5.17 -21.41 -16.44
CA ASN A 232 5.93 -20.97 -17.62
C ASN A 232 5.07 -20.92 -18.90
N GLY A 233 3.73 -20.95 -18.76
CA GLY A 233 2.80 -20.93 -19.89
C GLY A 233 2.56 -22.27 -20.60
N THR A 234 3.23 -23.37 -20.24
CA THR A 234 3.06 -24.67 -20.94
C THR A 234 1.73 -25.38 -20.62
N THR A 235 1.16 -25.21 -19.43
CA THR A 235 -0.20 -25.70 -19.07
C THR A 235 -0.79 -24.87 -17.94
N THR A 236 -2.11 -24.90 -17.77
CA THR A 236 -2.82 -24.33 -16.62
C THR A 236 -3.08 -25.41 -15.57
N TYR A 237 -2.90 -25.10 -14.28
CA TYR A 237 -3.41 -25.89 -13.16
C TYR A 237 -4.46 -25.10 -12.38
N ARG A 238 -5.55 -25.74 -11.96
CA ARG A 238 -6.57 -25.14 -11.06
C ARG A 238 -6.61 -25.93 -9.76
N THR A 239 -6.08 -25.37 -8.67
CA THR A 239 -6.20 -25.92 -7.31
C THR A 239 -7.46 -25.35 -6.67
N VAL A 240 -8.58 -26.08 -6.79
CA VAL A 240 -9.86 -25.70 -6.17
C VAL A 240 -9.88 -26.14 -4.71
N MET A 241 -10.36 -25.28 -3.82
CA MET A 241 -10.61 -25.53 -2.40
C MET A 241 -12.07 -25.19 -2.08
N PHE A 242 -12.69 -25.94 -1.17
CA PHE A 242 -14.06 -25.67 -0.72
C PHE A 242 -14.13 -24.97 0.65
N ARG A 243 -15.23 -24.22 0.83
CA ARG A 243 -15.57 -23.43 2.02
C ARG A 243 -17.08 -23.50 2.24
N TYR A 244 -17.57 -23.13 3.43
CA TYR A 244 -18.99 -22.78 3.55
C TYR A 244 -19.25 -21.38 2.96
N PRO A 245 -20.42 -21.16 2.31
CA PRO A 245 -20.80 -19.85 1.79
C PRO A 245 -21.29 -18.93 2.92
N GLY A 246 -21.03 -17.62 2.79
CA GLY A 246 -21.42 -16.59 3.76
C GLY A 246 -20.43 -15.41 3.76
N SER A 247 -20.79 -14.32 4.44
CA SER A 247 -20.02 -13.06 4.41
C SER A 247 -18.57 -13.18 4.92
N ALA A 248 -18.28 -14.19 5.75
CA ALA A 248 -16.94 -14.50 6.25
C ALA A 248 -16.40 -15.85 5.72
N THR A 249 -16.75 -16.23 4.49
CA THR A 249 -16.37 -17.52 3.87
C THR A 249 -14.85 -17.83 3.94
N TYR A 250 -14.01 -16.78 3.92
CA TYR A 250 -12.56 -16.88 4.04
C TYR A 250 -12.07 -17.47 5.38
N LEU A 251 -12.90 -17.44 6.43
CA LEU A 251 -12.65 -17.99 7.77
C LEU A 251 -13.34 -19.35 8.04
N THR A 252 -14.10 -19.88 7.07
CA THR A 252 -14.74 -21.22 7.12
C THR A 252 -14.18 -22.19 6.06
N PRO A 253 -12.88 -22.54 6.11
CA PRO A 253 -12.24 -23.49 5.20
C PRO A 253 -12.65 -24.94 5.48
N LEU A 254 -12.68 -25.76 4.43
CA LEU A 254 -12.96 -27.19 4.50
C LEU A 254 -11.78 -28.00 3.95
N ASP A 255 -11.62 -29.22 4.45
CA ASP A 255 -10.52 -30.12 4.08
C ASP A 255 -10.80 -30.93 2.80
N PHE A 256 -11.10 -30.23 1.71
CA PHE A 256 -11.30 -30.86 0.42
C PHE A 256 -10.81 -29.97 -0.72
N PHE A 257 -9.93 -30.53 -1.53
CA PHE A 257 -9.30 -29.85 -2.66
C PHE A 257 -9.40 -30.72 -3.92
N VAL A 258 -9.74 -30.10 -5.05
CA VAL A 258 -9.72 -30.75 -6.37
C VAL A 258 -8.68 -30.04 -7.22
N MET A 259 -7.69 -30.80 -7.70
CA MET A 259 -6.64 -30.30 -8.57
C MET A 259 -6.93 -30.69 -10.02
N LEU A 260 -6.98 -29.72 -10.92
CA LEU A 260 -7.19 -29.93 -12.36
C LEU A 260 -5.93 -29.54 -13.15
N ASP A 261 -5.75 -30.17 -14.31
CA ASP A 261 -4.80 -29.78 -15.36
C ASP A 261 -5.63 -29.41 -16.61
N CYS A 262 -5.48 -28.17 -17.07
CA CYS A 262 -6.38 -27.51 -18.04
C CYS A 262 -5.58 -26.81 -19.16
N PRO A 263 -4.89 -27.57 -20.04
CA PRO A 263 -4.03 -27.01 -21.08
C PRO A 263 -4.80 -26.35 -22.23
N GLY A 264 -4.34 -25.17 -22.66
CA GLY A 264 -4.72 -24.58 -23.95
C GLY A 264 -6.17 -24.10 -24.04
N GLN A 265 -6.76 -24.28 -25.22
CA GLN A 265 -8.10 -23.79 -25.59
C GLN A 265 -9.18 -24.87 -25.70
N ASN A 266 -8.84 -26.15 -25.54
CA ASN A 266 -9.77 -27.28 -25.70
C ASN A 266 -10.18 -27.90 -24.35
N PRO A 267 -11.46 -27.80 -23.93
CA PRO A 267 -11.92 -28.42 -22.69
C PRO A 267 -11.82 -29.95 -22.65
N ASP A 268 -11.81 -30.63 -23.80
CA ASP A 268 -11.70 -32.11 -23.84
C ASP A 268 -10.30 -32.61 -23.42
N ASP A 269 -9.26 -31.76 -23.45
CA ASP A 269 -7.92 -32.07 -22.95
C ASP A 269 -7.76 -31.83 -21.43
N PHE A 270 -8.80 -31.27 -20.77
CA PHE A 270 -8.80 -31.00 -19.35
C PHE A 270 -9.03 -32.28 -18.54
N LYS A 271 -8.29 -32.46 -17.44
CA LYS A 271 -8.33 -33.69 -16.64
C LYS A 271 -8.16 -33.45 -15.15
N LEU A 272 -8.73 -34.37 -14.36
CA LEU A 272 -8.44 -34.47 -12.93
C LEU A 272 -6.94 -34.80 -12.75
N LYS A 273 -6.23 -33.93 -12.04
CA LYS A 273 -4.84 -34.15 -11.61
C LYS A 273 -4.80 -34.91 -10.29
N GLY A 274 -5.81 -34.72 -9.43
CA GLY A 274 -6.06 -35.51 -8.23
C GLY A 274 -6.96 -34.78 -7.22
N ILE A 275 -7.35 -35.48 -6.16
CA ILE A 275 -8.12 -34.96 -5.03
C ILE A 275 -7.21 -34.96 -3.78
N VAL A 276 -7.34 -33.97 -2.90
CA VAL A 276 -6.65 -33.95 -1.60
C VAL A 276 -7.66 -33.75 -0.47
N THR A 277 -7.54 -34.59 0.55
CA THR A 277 -8.27 -34.55 1.83
C THR A 277 -7.53 -35.43 2.85
N ASN A 278 -7.68 -35.17 4.14
CA ASN A 278 -6.96 -35.78 5.25
C ASN A 278 -5.43 -35.86 5.02
N SER A 279 -4.85 -34.78 4.51
CA SER A 279 -3.44 -34.63 4.11
C SER A 279 -2.92 -35.70 3.14
N ARG A 280 -3.81 -36.39 2.40
CA ARG A 280 -3.51 -37.44 1.43
C ARG A 280 -3.91 -37.02 0.02
N PHE A 281 -3.12 -37.43 -0.97
CA PHE A 281 -3.38 -37.21 -2.38
C PHE A 281 -3.92 -38.48 -3.05
N PHE A 282 -5.01 -38.34 -3.80
CA PHE A 282 -5.72 -39.39 -4.49
C PHE A 282 -5.69 -39.09 -6.00
N PRO A 283 -4.95 -39.86 -6.82
CA PRO A 283 -4.86 -39.60 -8.27
C PRO A 283 -6.21 -39.65 -8.99
N THR A 284 -7.11 -40.55 -8.55
CA THR A 284 -8.45 -40.73 -9.13
C THR A 284 -9.56 -40.73 -8.07
N VAL A 285 -10.81 -40.58 -8.52
CA VAL A 285 -12.01 -40.78 -7.69
C VAL A 285 -12.07 -42.22 -7.14
N ALA A 286 -11.60 -43.22 -7.90
CA ALA A 286 -11.58 -44.61 -7.45
C ALA A 286 -10.61 -44.84 -6.27
N ASP A 287 -9.47 -44.15 -6.24
CA ASP A 287 -8.53 -44.20 -5.11
C ASP A 287 -9.16 -43.59 -3.85
N LEU A 288 -9.84 -42.44 -3.99
CA LEU A 288 -10.56 -41.79 -2.89
C LEU A 288 -11.69 -42.69 -2.36
N ARG A 289 -12.51 -43.26 -3.24
CA ARG A 289 -13.59 -44.21 -2.87
C ARG A 289 -13.05 -45.44 -2.16
N THR A 290 -11.93 -45.99 -2.61
CA THR A 290 -11.28 -47.14 -1.96
C THR A 290 -10.87 -46.81 -0.52
N ALA A 291 -10.28 -45.63 -0.27
CA ALA A 291 -9.92 -45.19 1.08
C ALA A 291 -11.15 -44.84 1.95
N TRP A 292 -12.21 -44.30 1.34
CA TRP A 292 -13.49 -44.03 2.00
C TRP A 292 -14.19 -45.33 2.46
N ASP A 293 -14.34 -46.31 1.55
CA ASP A 293 -15.00 -47.60 1.84
C ASP A 293 -14.20 -48.45 2.84
N ALA A 294 -12.88 -48.24 2.93
CA ALA A 294 -12.01 -48.80 3.96
C ALA A 294 -12.08 -48.07 5.32
N GLY A 295 -12.79 -46.93 5.42
CA GLY A 295 -12.97 -46.15 6.64
C GLY A 295 -11.78 -45.25 7.03
N GLU A 296 -10.86 -45.00 6.09
CA GLU A 296 -9.59 -44.28 6.34
C GLU A 296 -9.72 -42.74 6.30
N LEU A 297 -10.91 -42.21 6.00
CA LEU A 297 -11.19 -40.79 5.85
C LEU A 297 -12.22 -40.33 6.88
N GLN A 298 -11.79 -39.48 7.82
CA GLN A 298 -12.60 -38.96 8.93
C GLN A 298 -12.10 -37.53 9.24
N GLU A 299 -13.00 -36.59 9.53
CA GLU A 299 -12.60 -35.27 10.06
C GLU A 299 -12.20 -35.40 11.55
N GLU A 300 -11.04 -34.87 11.92
CA GLU A 300 -10.66 -34.69 13.33
C GLU A 300 -11.40 -33.49 13.96
N PHE A 301 -11.65 -32.45 13.16
CA PHE A 301 -12.35 -31.23 13.58
C PHE A 301 -13.42 -30.83 12.57
N GLN A 302 -14.67 -30.83 13.01
CA GLN A 302 -15.79 -30.37 12.18
C GLN A 302 -15.78 -28.86 12.05
N GLN A 303 -15.88 -28.35 10.83
CA GLN A 303 -16.01 -26.92 10.57
C GLN A 303 -17.43 -26.43 10.94
N THR A 304 -17.51 -25.26 11.57
CA THR A 304 -18.79 -24.64 11.92
C THR A 304 -19.47 -24.03 10.69
N ARG A 305 -20.79 -24.22 10.59
CA ARG A 305 -21.67 -23.49 9.65
C ARG A 305 -22.16 -22.16 10.20
N ASP A 306 -22.03 -21.94 11.51
CA ASP A 306 -22.21 -20.63 12.12
C ASP A 306 -20.93 -19.81 11.94
N ALA A 307 -21.04 -18.69 11.22
CA ALA A 307 -19.97 -17.75 10.92
C ALA A 307 -20.08 -16.44 11.74
N SER A 308 -20.98 -16.35 12.72
CA SER A 308 -21.18 -15.14 13.56
C SER A 308 -19.90 -14.69 14.28
N TRP A 309 -19.12 -15.65 14.78
CA TRP A 309 -17.79 -15.42 15.39
C TRP A 309 -16.80 -14.73 14.43
N ALA A 310 -17.03 -14.81 13.12
CA ALA A 310 -16.16 -14.34 12.06
C ALA A 310 -16.70 -13.09 11.34
N LEU A 311 -17.79 -12.46 11.80
CA LEU A 311 -18.28 -11.19 11.25
C LEU A 311 -17.64 -9.97 11.93
N LEU A 312 -17.36 -8.90 11.18
CA LEU A 312 -16.99 -7.59 11.72
C LEU A 312 -18.24 -6.80 12.17
N ASP A 313 -18.99 -7.36 13.11
CA ASP A 313 -20.11 -6.71 13.81
C ASP A 313 -19.88 -6.70 15.33
N TYR A 314 -20.70 -5.93 16.05
CA TYR A 314 -20.55 -5.73 17.48
C TYR A 314 -20.82 -7.02 18.27
N LYS A 315 -19.87 -7.39 19.15
CA LYS A 315 -19.88 -8.61 19.97
C LYS A 315 -20.35 -8.34 21.42
N PRO A 316 -21.66 -8.38 21.73
CA PRO A 316 -22.16 -8.09 23.08
C PRO A 316 -21.63 -9.05 24.16
N GLU A 317 -21.18 -10.25 23.80
CA GLU A 317 -20.54 -11.23 24.68
C GLU A 317 -19.17 -10.79 25.22
N LEU A 318 -18.51 -9.82 24.56
CA LEU A 318 -17.29 -9.17 25.06
C LEU A 318 -17.59 -8.00 26.02
N GLY A 319 -18.87 -7.60 26.13
CA GLY A 319 -19.34 -6.51 26.99
C GLY A 319 -19.15 -5.11 26.39
N VAL A 320 -19.38 -4.10 27.23
CA VAL A 320 -19.17 -2.67 26.93
C VAL A 320 -18.12 -2.14 27.90
N ARG A 321 -17.21 -1.29 27.42
CA ARG A 321 -16.17 -0.65 28.26
C ARG A 321 -16.71 0.59 28.96
N ASP A 322 -16.10 0.97 30.08
CA ASP A 322 -16.42 2.23 30.75
C ASP A 322 -16.18 3.42 29.80
N LEU A 323 -17.16 4.31 29.70
CA LEU A 323 -17.16 5.54 28.87
C LEU A 323 -17.26 5.34 27.33
N GLU A 324 -17.53 4.11 26.86
CA GLU A 324 -17.79 3.81 25.44
C GLU A 324 -19.17 4.36 24.94
N ASP A 325 -19.93 5.03 25.81
CA ASP A 325 -21.15 5.79 25.49
C ASP A 325 -20.88 7.13 24.77
N ARG A 326 -19.62 7.37 24.35
CA ARG A 326 -19.10 8.67 23.91
C ARG A 326 -18.36 8.53 22.59
N MET A 327 -18.51 9.55 21.74
CA MET A 327 -17.78 9.63 20.48
C MET A 327 -16.25 9.67 20.73
N ALA A 328 -15.51 8.82 20.02
CA ALA A 328 -14.05 8.82 20.06
C ALA A 328 -13.46 10.15 19.51
N PRO A 329 -12.26 10.58 19.98
CA PRO A 329 -11.63 11.83 19.52
C PRO A 329 -11.48 11.92 18.00
N GLN A 330 -11.78 13.09 17.44
CA GLN A 330 -11.79 13.34 15.99
C GLN A 330 -10.73 14.37 15.59
N THR A 331 -10.15 14.19 14.40
CA THR A 331 -9.40 15.24 13.69
C THR A 331 -10.38 16.06 12.87
N LEU A 332 -10.31 17.39 12.98
CA LEU A 332 -11.27 18.32 12.35
C LEU A 332 -10.54 19.57 11.81
N GLU A 333 -10.76 19.90 10.54
CA GLU A 333 -10.18 21.09 9.88
C GLU A 333 -10.94 22.38 10.25
N ILE A 334 -10.98 22.71 11.55
CA ILE A 334 -11.71 23.87 12.11
C ILE A 334 -11.21 25.24 11.62
N GLY A 335 -10.07 25.29 10.92
CA GLY A 335 -9.56 26.49 10.24
C GLY A 335 -10.03 26.63 8.77
N GLY A 336 -10.84 25.68 8.29
CA GLY A 336 -11.10 25.48 6.86
C GLY A 336 -9.94 24.76 6.17
N LYS A 337 -10.16 24.35 4.92
CA LYS A 337 -9.18 23.63 4.10
C LYS A 337 -7.92 24.45 3.86
N ARG A 338 -6.76 23.89 4.23
CA ARG A 338 -5.43 24.54 4.10
C ARG A 338 -4.61 24.08 2.89
N TYR A 339 -5.16 23.19 2.10
CA TYR A 339 -4.69 22.83 0.75
C TYR A 339 -5.65 23.38 -0.31
N LYS A 340 -5.20 23.42 -1.56
CA LYS A 340 -6.00 23.77 -2.74
C LYS A 340 -6.13 22.56 -3.67
N LEU A 341 -7.15 22.56 -4.52
CA LEU A 341 -7.38 21.52 -5.51
C LEU A 341 -7.83 22.13 -6.84
N ASP A 342 -7.26 21.64 -7.94
CA ASP A 342 -7.85 21.67 -9.27
C ASP A 342 -8.62 20.34 -9.44
N GLU A 343 -9.95 20.41 -9.48
CA GLU A 343 -10.80 19.20 -9.54
C GLU A 343 -10.80 18.54 -10.93
N GLU A 344 -10.43 19.27 -11.99
CA GLU A 344 -10.40 18.82 -13.37
C GLU A 344 -9.03 18.19 -13.68
N GLU A 345 -7.95 18.93 -13.41
CA GLU A 345 -6.57 18.49 -13.63
C GLU A 345 -6.03 17.59 -12.50
N ARG A 346 -6.81 17.37 -11.43
CA ARG A 346 -6.41 16.59 -10.24
C ARG A 346 -5.09 17.05 -9.61
N TYR A 347 -4.84 18.35 -9.63
CA TYR A 347 -3.61 18.98 -9.13
C TYR A 347 -3.83 19.59 -7.74
N VAL A 348 -2.90 19.36 -6.81
CA VAL A 348 -2.98 19.78 -5.40
C VAL A 348 -1.89 20.78 -5.08
N GLU A 349 -2.20 21.79 -4.26
CA GLU A 349 -1.19 22.62 -3.58
C GLU A 349 -1.37 22.57 -2.06
N TYR A 350 -0.27 22.42 -1.30
CA TYR A 350 -0.31 22.43 0.17
C TYR A 350 0.98 22.97 0.79
N MET A 351 0.94 24.18 1.35
CA MET A 351 1.99 24.73 2.22
C MET A 351 3.43 24.70 1.66
N GLY A 352 3.56 24.75 0.33
CA GLY A 352 4.83 24.63 -0.40
C GLY A 352 4.90 23.39 -1.29
N TRP A 353 4.12 22.36 -1.02
CA TRP A 353 3.96 21.20 -1.90
C TRP A 353 3.08 21.51 -3.12
N SER A 354 3.41 20.87 -4.24
CA SER A 354 2.50 20.67 -5.37
C SER A 354 2.70 19.30 -6.00
N PHE A 355 1.63 18.68 -6.52
CA PHE A 355 1.67 17.41 -7.25
C PHE A 355 0.38 17.19 -8.05
N TYR A 356 0.44 16.30 -9.05
CA TYR A 356 -0.72 15.76 -9.75
C TYR A 356 -1.07 14.36 -9.22
N LEU A 357 -2.37 14.05 -9.16
CA LEU A 357 -2.87 12.71 -8.93
C LEU A 357 -3.17 12.02 -10.28
N SER A 358 -2.86 10.74 -10.37
CA SER A 358 -3.36 9.84 -11.40
C SER A 358 -3.85 8.52 -10.79
N PHE A 359 -4.44 7.68 -11.63
CA PHE A 359 -5.02 6.40 -11.29
C PHE A 359 -4.84 5.41 -12.45
N THR A 360 -4.53 4.14 -12.16
CA THR A 360 -4.61 3.06 -13.15
C THR A 360 -5.37 1.86 -12.61
N ARG A 361 -5.96 1.09 -13.52
CA ARG A 361 -6.71 -0.14 -13.24
C ARG A 361 -5.92 -1.12 -12.37
N SER A 362 -4.61 -1.24 -12.63
CA SER A 362 -3.75 -2.24 -11.99
C SER A 362 -3.03 -1.74 -10.74
N LEU A 363 -2.69 -0.46 -10.64
CA LEU A 363 -1.82 0.07 -9.56
C LEU A 363 -2.55 0.94 -8.54
N GLY A 364 -3.79 1.37 -8.82
CA GLY A 364 -4.51 2.32 -7.98
C GLY A 364 -3.96 3.74 -8.12
N VAL A 365 -3.85 4.46 -7.01
CA VAL A 365 -3.42 5.88 -6.98
C VAL A 365 -1.92 6.03 -7.24
N MET A 366 -1.57 7.00 -8.09
CA MET A 366 -0.20 7.37 -8.47
C MET A 366 -0.04 8.90 -8.35
N LEU A 367 1.17 9.38 -8.11
CA LEU A 367 1.49 10.80 -7.92
C LEU A 367 2.61 11.23 -8.86
N TYR A 368 2.48 12.40 -9.49
CA TYR A 368 3.40 12.92 -10.50
C TYR A 368 3.77 14.40 -10.29
N ASP A 369 4.98 14.79 -10.74
CA ASP A 369 5.59 16.12 -10.55
C ASP A 369 5.46 16.62 -9.10
N ILE A 370 6.02 15.85 -8.17
CA ILE A 370 6.03 16.17 -6.74
C ILE A 370 7.13 17.21 -6.49
N ARG A 371 6.70 18.42 -6.16
CA ARG A 371 7.58 19.58 -5.92
C ARG A 371 7.42 20.12 -4.51
N PHE A 372 8.50 20.62 -3.92
CA PHE A 372 8.45 21.38 -2.67
C PHE A 372 9.11 22.76 -2.81
N LYS A 373 8.37 23.80 -2.44
CA LYS A 373 8.69 25.23 -2.64
C LYS A 373 9.15 25.53 -4.09
N ASN A 374 8.41 24.94 -5.05
CA ASN A 374 8.59 24.95 -6.51
C ASN A 374 9.78 24.14 -7.08
N GLU A 375 10.63 23.55 -6.23
CA GLU A 375 11.75 22.70 -6.67
C GLU A 375 11.31 21.24 -6.79
N SER A 376 11.82 20.53 -7.80
CA SER A 376 11.47 19.12 -8.03
C SER A 376 12.06 18.20 -6.95
N VAL A 377 11.33 17.15 -6.63
CA VAL A 377 11.71 16.13 -5.64
C VAL A 377 11.55 14.72 -6.23
N ILE A 378 10.37 14.40 -6.75
CA ILE A 378 10.04 13.09 -7.34
C ILE A 378 9.18 13.32 -8.60
N TYR A 379 9.59 12.77 -9.75
CA TYR A 379 8.81 12.76 -10.99
C TYR A 379 7.58 11.85 -10.88
N GLU A 380 7.74 10.65 -10.34
CA GLU A 380 6.70 9.64 -10.14
C GLU A 380 6.84 8.93 -8.79
N LEU A 381 5.74 8.85 -8.04
CA LEU A 381 5.59 7.97 -6.88
C LEU A 381 4.38 7.06 -7.10
N SER A 382 4.62 5.75 -7.25
CA SER A 382 3.57 4.79 -7.58
C SER A 382 3.76 3.42 -6.91
N LEU A 383 2.64 2.77 -6.57
CA LEU A 383 2.61 1.33 -6.28
C LEU A 383 2.92 0.57 -7.59
N GLN A 384 3.60 -0.56 -7.47
CA GLN A 384 4.07 -1.37 -8.59
C GLN A 384 3.64 -2.84 -8.48
N GLU A 385 3.55 -3.37 -7.26
CA GLU A 385 2.90 -4.66 -6.96
C GLU A 385 2.49 -4.72 -5.49
N ALA A 386 1.45 -5.49 -5.17
CA ALA A 386 1.16 -5.94 -3.81
C ALA A 386 1.16 -7.48 -3.79
N ALA A 387 2.21 -8.07 -3.23
CA ALA A 387 2.44 -9.51 -3.23
C ALA A 387 2.15 -10.16 -1.87
N ALA A 388 1.46 -11.30 -1.87
CA ALA A 388 1.23 -12.11 -0.68
C ALA A 388 1.63 -13.58 -0.90
N GLN A 389 2.76 -14.00 -0.30
CA GLN A 389 3.25 -15.39 -0.35
C GLN A 389 2.82 -16.12 0.93
N TYR A 390 2.00 -17.16 0.77
CA TYR A 390 1.57 -18.02 1.88
C TYR A 390 2.55 -19.15 2.17
N ALA A 391 2.51 -19.65 3.40
CA ALA A 391 3.13 -20.90 3.80
C ALA A 391 2.09 -21.86 4.40
N GLY A 392 2.21 -23.15 4.08
CA GLY A 392 1.31 -24.18 4.56
C GLY A 392 1.66 -25.56 4.03
N ARG A 393 0.86 -26.55 4.41
CA ARG A 393 0.96 -27.94 3.92
C ARG A 393 -0.29 -28.42 3.16
N THR A 394 -1.41 -27.70 3.26
CA THR A 394 -2.55 -27.88 2.35
C THR A 394 -2.16 -27.43 0.93
N PRO A 395 -2.74 -27.99 -0.15
CA PRO A 395 -2.36 -27.64 -1.52
C PRO A 395 -2.47 -26.15 -1.83
N LYS A 396 -3.50 -25.46 -1.31
CA LYS A 396 -3.66 -24.01 -1.52
C LYS A 396 -2.62 -23.21 -0.76
N ALA A 397 -2.46 -23.40 0.55
CA ALA A 397 -1.53 -22.59 1.35
C ALA A 397 -0.05 -22.89 1.05
N ALA A 398 0.27 -24.09 0.56
CA ALA A 398 1.62 -24.45 0.13
C ALA A 398 2.04 -23.79 -1.20
N SER A 399 1.08 -23.40 -2.06
CA SER A 399 1.37 -22.80 -3.37
C SER A 399 0.98 -21.34 -3.52
N THR A 400 0.13 -20.78 -2.66
CA THR A 400 -0.49 -19.48 -2.94
C THR A 400 0.55 -18.35 -2.94
N VAL A 401 0.64 -17.69 -4.10
CA VAL A 401 1.32 -16.43 -4.31
C VAL A 401 0.31 -15.51 -4.99
N TYR A 402 -0.16 -14.50 -4.29
CA TYR A 402 -0.94 -13.43 -4.91
C TYR A 402 -0.04 -12.30 -5.36
N HIS A 403 -0.42 -11.71 -6.48
CA HIS A 403 0.00 -10.41 -7.01
C HIS A 403 -1.32 -9.68 -7.23
N ASP A 404 -1.60 -8.67 -6.44
CA ASP A 404 -2.93 -8.07 -6.45
C ASP A 404 -3.14 -7.14 -7.67
N THR A 405 -2.07 -6.75 -8.39
CA THR A 405 -2.21 -6.10 -9.71
C THR A 405 -2.83 -7.01 -10.77
N TYR A 406 -2.63 -8.33 -10.70
CA TYR A 406 -3.26 -9.33 -11.57
C TYR A 406 -4.79 -9.29 -11.43
N TYR A 407 -5.29 -9.01 -10.22
CA TYR A 407 -6.72 -8.89 -9.92
C TYR A 407 -7.30 -7.52 -10.25
N SER A 408 -6.49 -6.56 -10.72
CA SER A 408 -6.86 -5.15 -10.90
C SER A 408 -7.09 -4.39 -9.58
N LEU A 409 -6.09 -4.42 -8.68
CA LEU A 409 -6.07 -3.71 -7.40
C LEU A 409 -6.71 -2.30 -7.41
N GLY A 410 -6.46 -1.51 -8.47
CA GLY A 410 -7.04 -0.16 -8.58
C GLY A 410 -8.56 -0.16 -8.71
N THR A 411 -9.16 -1.17 -9.35
CA THR A 411 -10.62 -1.25 -9.52
C THR A 411 -11.35 -1.76 -8.27
N ASP A 412 -10.62 -2.34 -7.32
CA ASP A 412 -11.14 -2.74 -6.00
C ASP A 412 -11.04 -1.60 -4.95
N ALA A 413 -10.61 -0.40 -5.35
CA ALA A 413 -10.59 0.78 -4.50
C ALA A 413 -12.02 1.30 -4.24
N GLY A 414 -12.55 1.01 -3.05
CA GLY A 414 -13.96 1.20 -2.69
C GLY A 414 -14.30 2.60 -2.17
N THR A 415 -15.60 2.90 -2.06
CA THR A 415 -16.12 4.12 -1.41
C THR A 415 -15.69 4.17 0.06
N LEU A 416 -15.07 5.28 0.46
CA LEU A 416 -14.54 5.52 1.80
C LEU A 416 -15.61 6.13 2.73
N VAL A 417 -15.67 5.67 3.98
CA VAL A 417 -16.63 6.18 4.97
C VAL A 417 -16.07 7.42 5.67
N GLU A 418 -16.64 8.59 5.39
CA GLU A 418 -16.30 9.85 6.07
C GLU A 418 -16.53 9.75 7.60
N GLY A 419 -15.58 10.22 8.40
CA GLY A 419 -15.60 10.07 9.87
C GLY A 419 -15.02 8.75 10.39
N PHE A 420 -14.71 7.78 9.52
CA PHE A 420 -14.09 6.50 9.88
C PHE A 420 -12.82 6.24 9.06
N ASP A 421 -12.94 6.01 7.75
CA ASP A 421 -11.81 5.78 6.84
C ASP A 421 -11.03 7.07 6.56
N CYS A 422 -11.72 8.21 6.60
CA CYS A 422 -11.17 9.55 6.44
C CYS A 422 -11.77 10.49 7.50
N PRO A 423 -11.08 11.56 7.95
CA PRO A 423 -11.66 12.52 8.90
C PRO A 423 -12.90 13.23 8.35
N PHE A 424 -13.76 13.71 9.26
CA PHE A 424 -14.92 14.53 8.88
C PHE A 424 -14.51 15.78 8.10
N GLY A 425 -15.26 16.06 7.04
CA GLY A 425 -15.01 17.13 6.08
C GLY A 425 -14.00 16.81 4.97
N ALA A 426 -13.36 15.63 4.95
CA ALA A 426 -12.35 15.27 3.94
C ALA A 426 -12.82 15.51 2.49
N THR A 427 -11.92 15.99 1.62
CA THR A 427 -12.25 16.15 0.20
C THR A 427 -12.23 14.80 -0.48
N MET A 428 -13.42 14.23 -0.68
CA MET A 428 -13.63 12.99 -1.42
C MET A 428 -13.53 13.22 -2.92
N LEU A 429 -12.94 12.27 -3.64
CA LEU A 429 -12.78 12.25 -5.09
C LEU A 429 -13.14 10.87 -5.66
N PRO A 430 -13.86 10.80 -6.80
CA PRO A 430 -14.16 9.53 -7.46
C PRO A 430 -12.97 9.02 -8.28
N ILE A 431 -12.90 7.71 -8.47
CA ILE A 431 -12.10 7.07 -9.54
C ILE A 431 -13.01 6.59 -10.67
N THR A 432 -12.46 6.36 -11.85
CA THR A 432 -13.19 5.76 -12.98
C THR A 432 -12.28 4.78 -13.72
N TYR A 433 -12.82 3.61 -14.05
CA TYR A 433 -12.15 2.55 -14.82
C TYR A 433 -13.09 1.97 -15.87
N PHE A 434 -12.58 1.08 -16.73
CA PHE A 434 -13.34 0.54 -17.86
C PHE A 434 -13.73 -0.94 -17.70
N SER A 435 -14.94 -1.26 -18.14
CA SER A 435 -15.51 -2.60 -18.23
C SER A 435 -16.01 -2.81 -19.65
N GLY A 436 -15.12 -3.32 -20.51
CA GLY A 436 -15.34 -3.35 -21.95
C GLY A 436 -15.57 -1.95 -22.54
N ASN A 437 -16.72 -1.75 -23.18
CA ASN A 437 -17.07 -0.47 -23.81
C ASN A 437 -17.77 0.54 -22.89
N THR A 438 -17.92 0.26 -21.59
CA THR A 438 -18.49 1.19 -20.61
C THR A 438 -17.48 1.56 -19.54
N SER A 439 -17.67 2.72 -18.92
CA SER A 439 -16.97 3.12 -17.70
C SER A 439 -17.74 2.66 -16.45
N VAL A 440 -17.01 2.45 -15.36
CA VAL A 440 -17.52 2.31 -13.99
C VAL A 440 -16.83 3.38 -13.15
N THR A 441 -17.61 4.15 -12.40
CA THR A 441 -17.11 5.23 -11.54
C THR A 441 -17.38 4.85 -10.09
N GLN A 442 -16.34 4.69 -9.28
CA GLN A 442 -16.51 4.53 -7.84
C GLN A 442 -16.51 5.94 -7.21
N PRO A 443 -17.62 6.39 -6.61
CA PRO A 443 -17.66 7.63 -5.84
C PRO A 443 -16.81 7.52 -4.58
N ASP A 444 -16.18 8.64 -4.21
CA ASP A 444 -15.52 8.84 -2.92
C ASP A 444 -14.46 7.77 -2.54
N ALA A 445 -13.71 7.30 -3.55
CA ALA A 445 -12.70 6.25 -3.43
C ALA A 445 -11.27 6.75 -3.11
N ILE A 446 -11.06 8.06 -3.22
CA ILE A 446 -9.85 8.76 -2.77
C ILE A 446 -10.31 9.88 -1.83
N CYS A 447 -9.62 10.08 -0.71
CA CYS A 447 -9.85 11.24 0.16
C CYS A 447 -8.58 12.04 0.42
N ILE A 448 -8.73 13.36 0.50
CA ILE A 448 -7.66 14.31 0.79
C ILE A 448 -8.04 15.10 2.05
N PHE A 449 -7.14 15.17 3.02
CA PHE A 449 -7.37 15.87 4.30
C PHE A 449 -6.07 16.34 4.95
N GLU A 450 -6.10 17.48 5.66
CA GLU A 450 -5.03 17.81 6.60
C GLU A 450 -5.30 17.16 7.97
N ALA A 451 -4.29 16.52 8.57
CA ALA A 451 -4.36 15.93 9.89
C ALA A 451 -3.36 16.51 10.89
N ASP A 452 -3.77 16.51 12.17
CA ASP A 452 -2.91 16.79 13.33
C ASP A 452 -2.00 15.59 13.60
N LEU A 453 -0.68 15.80 13.63
CA LEU A 453 0.27 14.71 13.90
C LEU A 453 0.28 14.26 15.37
N GLY A 454 -0.43 14.96 16.27
CA GLY A 454 -0.34 14.77 17.72
C GLY A 454 0.98 15.25 18.35
N ILE A 455 1.98 15.59 17.51
CA ILE A 455 3.30 16.10 17.89
C ILE A 455 3.58 17.46 17.22
N PRO A 456 4.40 18.32 17.84
CA PRO A 456 4.95 19.51 17.20
C PRO A 456 6.15 19.14 16.30
N ILE A 457 6.29 19.82 15.15
CA ILE A 457 7.46 19.66 14.26
C ILE A 457 8.75 20.04 14.99
N SER A 458 8.72 21.17 15.71
CA SER A 458 9.86 21.65 16.49
C SER A 458 9.39 22.27 17.81
N ARG A 459 10.22 22.13 18.85
CA ARG A 459 10.04 22.82 20.13
C ARG A 459 11.35 22.95 20.90
N HIS A 460 11.57 24.09 21.55
CA HIS A 460 12.73 24.33 22.40
C HIS A 460 12.41 25.28 23.56
N ARG A 461 13.05 25.08 24.71
CA ARG A 461 12.94 25.92 25.93
C ARG A 461 14.36 26.31 26.36
N ALA A 462 14.70 27.59 26.27
CA ALA A 462 16.02 28.09 26.62
C ALA A 462 16.01 28.84 27.97
N GLY A 463 17.17 28.89 28.64
CA GLY A 463 17.34 29.53 29.94
C GLY A 463 16.71 28.75 31.10
N GLY A 464 16.77 29.32 32.31
CA GLY A 464 16.27 28.62 33.50
C GLY A 464 16.46 29.33 34.84
N SER A 465 17.35 30.33 34.94
CA SER A 465 17.76 30.96 36.20
C SER A 465 16.80 32.03 36.75
N ASN A 466 15.49 31.93 36.46
CA ASN A 466 14.44 32.84 36.91
C ASN A 466 13.24 32.06 37.47
N ASP A 467 12.31 32.74 38.15
CA ASP A 467 11.16 32.09 38.81
C ASP A 467 10.16 31.44 37.85
N LYS A 468 10.27 31.68 36.54
CA LYS A 468 9.50 30.98 35.49
C LYS A 468 10.21 29.70 35.00
N GLY A 469 11.51 29.56 35.27
CA GLY A 469 12.36 28.47 34.82
C GLY A 469 12.64 28.46 33.32
N PHE A 470 12.50 29.59 32.62
CA PHE A 470 12.91 29.76 31.22
C PHE A 470 13.03 31.23 30.84
N THR A 471 13.84 31.53 29.83
CA THR A 471 13.93 32.84 29.18
C THR A 471 13.05 32.87 27.93
N ASN A 472 13.02 31.81 27.12
CA ASN A 472 12.04 31.66 26.05
C ASN A 472 11.64 30.19 25.79
N LEU A 473 10.50 30.02 25.13
CA LEU A 473 9.91 28.75 24.72
C LEU A 473 9.28 28.92 23.32
N GLY A 474 9.83 28.23 22.33
CA GLY A 474 9.25 28.11 20.98
C GLY A 474 8.61 26.75 20.76
N THR A 475 7.49 26.70 20.03
CA THR A 475 6.89 25.46 19.53
C THR A 475 6.15 25.70 18.21
N VAL A 476 6.28 24.79 17.25
CA VAL A 476 5.59 24.82 15.94
C VAL A 476 4.63 23.64 15.83
N LYS A 477 3.40 23.88 15.37
CA LYS A 477 2.36 22.84 15.24
C LYS A 477 2.69 21.90 14.07
N GLY A 478 2.66 20.59 14.32
CA GLY A 478 2.73 19.58 13.27
C GLY A 478 1.36 19.27 12.68
N THR A 479 1.24 19.44 11.37
CA THR A 479 0.17 18.88 10.53
C THR A 479 0.79 18.28 9.26
N ALA A 480 0.09 17.34 8.64
CA ALA A 480 0.44 16.80 7.33
C ALA A 480 -0.82 16.67 6.46
N LEU A 481 -0.68 16.91 5.16
CA LEU A 481 -1.71 16.53 4.18
C LEU A 481 -1.61 15.04 3.93
N THR A 482 -2.73 14.32 3.92
CA THR A 482 -2.78 12.91 3.51
C THR A 482 -3.67 12.77 2.28
N VAL A 483 -3.17 12.05 1.27
CA VAL A 483 -3.98 11.42 0.21
C VAL A 483 -4.15 9.96 0.60
N ARG A 484 -5.39 9.48 0.66
CA ARG A 484 -5.73 8.11 1.04
C ARG A 484 -6.63 7.42 0.02
N SER A 485 -6.43 6.12 -0.16
CA SER A 485 -7.36 5.19 -0.82
C SER A 485 -7.33 3.83 -0.11
N ILE A 486 -8.41 3.06 -0.19
CA ILE A 486 -8.50 1.70 0.38
C ILE A 486 -8.97 0.73 -0.71
N ALA A 487 -8.20 -0.32 -0.97
CA ALA A 487 -8.54 -1.38 -1.93
C ALA A 487 -8.90 -2.70 -1.23
N THR A 488 -10.11 -3.21 -1.49
CA THR A 488 -10.68 -4.41 -0.83
C THR A 488 -10.60 -5.62 -1.77
N ILE A 489 -9.42 -6.24 -1.83
CA ILE A 489 -9.07 -7.23 -2.84
C ILE A 489 -9.39 -8.63 -2.32
N GLY A 490 -10.65 -9.03 -2.50
CA GLY A 490 -11.18 -10.35 -2.17
C GLY A 490 -11.32 -10.65 -0.67
N ASN A 491 -10.22 -10.56 0.09
CA ASN A 491 -10.22 -10.69 1.56
C ASN A 491 -9.37 -9.67 2.31
N TYR A 492 -8.49 -8.92 1.65
CA TYR A 492 -7.69 -7.89 2.32
C TYR A 492 -8.13 -6.48 1.95
N ASP A 493 -8.20 -5.63 2.95
CA ASP A 493 -8.47 -4.20 2.85
C ASP A 493 -7.14 -3.47 3.01
N TYR A 494 -6.48 -3.12 1.90
CA TYR A 494 -5.22 -2.38 1.92
C TYR A 494 -5.48 -0.88 1.95
N MET A 495 -5.05 -0.20 3.02
CA MET A 495 -5.12 1.26 3.14
C MET A 495 -3.77 1.86 2.73
N PHE A 496 -3.79 2.72 1.71
CA PHE A 496 -2.65 3.42 1.17
C PHE A 496 -2.69 4.89 1.58
N ASP A 497 -1.64 5.35 2.25
CA ASP A 497 -1.47 6.74 2.71
C ASP A 497 -0.22 7.35 2.07
N TYR A 498 -0.39 8.47 1.36
CA TYR A 498 0.70 9.36 0.93
C TYR A 498 0.62 10.66 1.72
N GLN A 499 1.59 10.91 2.60
CA GLN A 499 1.56 12.01 3.56
C GLN A 499 2.64 13.06 3.27
N PHE A 500 2.26 14.33 3.26
CA PHE A 500 3.13 15.47 2.97
C PHE A 500 3.27 16.35 4.22
N HIS A 501 4.48 16.43 4.77
CA HIS A 501 4.78 17.14 6.01
C HIS A 501 5.26 18.58 5.73
N LEU A 502 4.99 19.51 6.66
CA LEU A 502 5.21 20.95 6.43
C LEU A 502 6.69 21.35 6.26
N GLU A 503 7.62 20.59 6.84
CA GLU A 503 9.06 20.84 6.73
C GLU A 503 9.72 20.23 5.48
N GLY A 504 8.93 19.59 4.61
CA GLY A 504 9.37 19.05 3.33
C GLY A 504 9.57 17.53 3.27
N SER A 505 9.13 16.76 4.27
CA SER A 505 9.16 15.29 4.21
C SER A 505 7.91 14.69 3.53
N ILE A 506 8.08 13.55 2.87
CA ILE A 506 7.00 12.68 2.35
C ILE A 506 7.05 11.35 3.12
N GLU A 507 5.93 10.89 3.68
CA GLU A 507 5.80 9.53 4.23
C GLU A 507 4.83 8.70 3.37
N VAL A 508 5.28 7.51 2.95
CA VAL A 508 4.42 6.51 2.29
C VAL A 508 4.14 5.41 3.30
N THR A 509 2.86 5.17 3.58
CA THR A 509 2.41 4.14 4.53
C THR A 509 1.40 3.21 3.86
N VAL A 510 1.56 1.90 4.07
CA VAL A 510 0.55 0.89 3.79
C VAL A 510 0.11 0.21 5.09
N ARG A 511 -1.19 -0.10 5.18
CA ARG A 511 -1.77 -0.93 6.23
C ARG A 511 -2.64 -2.03 5.65
N ALA A 512 -2.77 -3.16 6.34
CA ALA A 512 -3.67 -4.24 5.97
C ALA A 512 -4.72 -4.50 7.07
N SER A 513 -5.96 -4.68 6.65
CA SER A 513 -7.09 -5.17 7.44
C SER A 513 -7.84 -6.22 6.61
N GLY A 514 -9.02 -6.65 7.07
CA GLY A 514 -9.83 -7.64 6.39
C GLY A 514 -9.56 -9.08 6.85
N TYR A 515 -10.27 -10.01 6.23
CA TYR A 515 -10.24 -11.43 6.57
C TYR A 515 -8.90 -12.08 6.20
N LEU A 516 -8.37 -12.92 7.09
CA LEU A 516 -7.30 -13.84 6.75
C LEU A 516 -7.76 -14.82 5.65
N GLN A 517 -6.91 -15.11 4.66
CA GLN A 517 -7.04 -16.39 3.97
C GLN A 517 -6.62 -17.52 4.93
N SER A 518 -7.61 -18.18 5.51
CA SER A 518 -7.39 -19.30 6.41
C SER A 518 -7.30 -20.66 5.69
N SER A 519 -6.65 -21.62 6.36
CA SER A 519 -6.60 -23.04 6.00
C SER A 519 -7.41 -23.88 6.98
N PHE A 520 -7.81 -25.09 6.57
CA PHE A 520 -8.33 -26.08 7.52
C PHE A 520 -7.22 -26.48 8.51
N TYR A 521 -7.55 -26.54 9.80
CA TYR A 521 -6.57 -26.81 10.86
C TYR A 521 -6.28 -28.30 11.06
N TYR A 522 -4.99 -28.63 11.12
CA TYR A 522 -4.46 -29.95 11.50
C TYR A 522 -3.51 -29.82 12.70
N PRO A 523 -3.48 -30.76 13.66
CA PRO A 523 -2.60 -30.67 14.84
C PRO A 523 -1.11 -30.63 14.49
N ASP A 524 -0.69 -31.40 13.47
CA ASP A 524 0.71 -31.48 13.04
C ASP A 524 1.13 -30.33 12.10
N GLN A 525 0.22 -29.38 11.82
CA GLN A 525 0.46 -28.21 10.95
C GLN A 525 0.59 -26.88 11.69
N ALA A 526 0.59 -26.87 13.04
CA ALA A 526 0.74 -25.66 13.86
C ALA A 526 2.04 -24.84 13.63
N LYS A 527 3.00 -25.35 12.84
CA LYS A 527 4.20 -24.61 12.41
C LYS A 527 3.94 -23.57 11.32
N TRP A 528 2.81 -23.65 10.62
CA TRP A 528 2.45 -22.77 9.50
C TRP A 528 1.34 -21.76 9.85
N GLY A 529 1.01 -21.62 11.13
CA GLY A 529 -0.08 -20.74 11.53
C GLY A 529 -0.73 -21.10 12.87
N ALA A 530 -1.33 -20.11 13.55
CA ALA A 530 -2.12 -20.35 14.75
C ALA A 530 -3.48 -20.98 14.42
N ARG A 531 -3.99 -21.81 15.35
CA ARG A 531 -5.41 -22.24 15.34
C ARG A 531 -6.26 -21.08 15.84
N VAL A 532 -7.17 -20.58 15.01
CA VAL A 532 -8.01 -19.42 15.31
C VAL A 532 -9.49 -19.78 15.53
N GLN A 533 -9.92 -20.96 15.07
CA GLN A 533 -11.22 -21.56 15.42
C GLN A 533 -11.10 -23.09 15.40
N VAL A 534 -12.15 -23.82 15.83
CA VAL A 534 -12.22 -25.30 15.85
C VAL A 534 -11.56 -25.95 14.63
N ALA A 535 -11.96 -25.64 13.40
CA ALA A 535 -11.36 -26.20 12.19
C ALA A 535 -10.56 -25.20 11.35
N THR A 536 -10.25 -24.01 11.88
CA THR A 536 -9.64 -22.90 11.12
C THR A 536 -8.25 -22.55 11.65
N GLN A 537 -7.28 -22.52 10.74
CA GLN A 537 -5.91 -22.05 10.95
C GLN A 537 -5.72 -20.72 10.21
N GLY A 538 -5.32 -19.66 10.90
CA GLY A 538 -4.74 -18.49 10.24
C GLY A 538 -3.38 -18.91 9.69
N SER A 539 -3.17 -18.82 8.36
CA SER A 539 -1.93 -19.29 7.73
C SER A 539 -0.91 -18.16 7.67
N TYR A 540 0.33 -18.42 8.10
CA TYR A 540 1.43 -17.45 7.99
C TYR A 540 1.72 -17.11 6.53
N HIS A 541 2.02 -15.83 6.29
CA HIS A 541 2.34 -15.28 4.97
C HIS A 541 3.16 -14.00 5.11
N ASP A 542 3.92 -13.67 4.07
CA ASP A 542 4.56 -12.36 3.94
C ASP A 542 3.69 -11.49 3.02
N HIS A 543 3.35 -10.28 3.46
CA HIS A 543 2.94 -9.20 2.56
C HIS A 543 4.17 -8.39 2.16
N VAL A 544 4.36 -8.13 0.87
CA VAL A 544 5.40 -7.23 0.36
C VAL A 544 4.84 -6.42 -0.80
N LEU A 545 4.87 -5.10 -0.67
CA LEU A 545 4.37 -4.14 -1.63
C LEU A 545 5.54 -3.35 -2.24
N THR A 546 5.72 -3.51 -3.54
CA THR A 546 6.75 -2.81 -4.33
C THR A 546 6.24 -1.44 -4.73
N TYR A 547 7.10 -0.43 -4.64
CA TYR A 547 6.86 0.93 -5.11
C TYR A 547 8.02 1.44 -5.98
N LYS A 548 7.69 2.39 -6.85
CA LYS A 548 8.62 3.23 -7.62
C LYS A 548 8.66 4.63 -7.00
N ALA A 549 9.85 5.17 -6.77
CA ALA A 549 10.10 6.59 -6.52
C ALA A 549 11.18 7.08 -7.51
N ASP A 550 10.71 7.76 -8.56
CA ASP A 550 11.51 8.30 -9.65
C ASP A 550 12.01 9.69 -9.23
N PHE A 551 13.29 9.82 -8.81
CA PHE A 551 13.77 10.98 -8.06
C PHE A 551 14.42 12.05 -8.96
N ASP A 552 13.85 13.25 -8.96
CA ASP A 552 14.37 14.44 -9.67
C ASP A 552 14.83 15.50 -8.65
N VAL A 553 15.70 15.14 -7.71
CA VAL A 553 16.07 16.05 -6.61
C VAL A 553 16.81 17.28 -7.15
N ALA A 554 16.11 18.43 -7.18
CA ALA A 554 16.56 19.65 -7.85
C ALA A 554 16.96 19.48 -9.33
N GLY A 555 16.41 18.47 -10.02
CA GLY A 555 16.76 18.08 -11.39
C GLY A 555 17.07 16.57 -11.50
N THR A 556 17.13 16.05 -12.73
CA THR A 556 17.27 14.60 -13.01
C THR A 556 18.65 14.04 -12.66
N GLU A 557 19.74 14.80 -12.85
CA GLU A 557 21.10 14.33 -12.57
C GLU A 557 21.33 14.10 -11.06
N ASN A 558 21.19 12.86 -10.60
CA ASN A 558 21.20 12.45 -9.20
C ASN A 558 22.16 11.28 -8.94
N SER A 559 22.49 11.05 -7.67
CA SER A 559 23.30 9.92 -7.19
C SER A 559 22.74 9.38 -5.87
N LEU A 560 22.85 8.07 -5.63
CA LEU A 560 22.54 7.49 -4.32
C LEU A 560 23.78 7.50 -3.41
N GLN A 561 23.84 8.46 -2.49
CA GLN A 561 24.86 8.51 -1.45
C GLN A 561 24.56 7.51 -0.32
N VAL A 562 25.61 6.82 0.14
CA VAL A 562 25.63 5.96 1.32
C VAL A 562 26.61 6.57 2.33
N SER A 563 26.13 6.84 3.55
CA SER A 563 26.93 7.31 4.68
C SER A 563 26.87 6.29 5.81
N GLU A 564 27.95 5.53 6.00
CA GLU A 564 28.07 4.45 6.97
C GLU A 564 28.74 4.93 8.26
N LEU A 565 28.17 4.58 9.40
CA LEU A 565 28.71 4.84 10.73
C LEU A 565 29.73 3.76 11.09
N VAL A 566 31.02 4.10 11.10
CA VAL A 566 32.12 3.17 11.35
C VAL A 566 32.84 3.48 12.67
N ILE A 567 33.40 2.46 13.30
CA ILE A 567 34.25 2.62 14.49
C ILE A 567 35.72 2.65 14.06
N VAL A 568 36.42 3.70 14.46
CA VAL A 568 37.85 3.90 14.20
C VAL A 568 38.62 4.07 15.51
N ASN A 569 39.83 3.50 15.58
CA ASN A 569 40.77 3.76 16.67
C ASN A 569 41.61 5.00 16.33
N GLN A 570 41.58 6.01 17.19
CA GLN A 570 42.29 7.27 16.95
C GLN A 570 42.85 7.87 18.25
N THR A 571 43.94 8.64 18.13
CA THR A 571 44.51 9.42 19.23
C THR A 571 43.97 10.85 19.20
N GLN A 572 43.95 11.52 20.36
CA GLN A 572 43.51 12.93 20.45
C GLN A 572 44.58 13.80 21.13
N PRO A 573 45.06 14.91 20.51
CA PRO A 573 46.18 15.70 21.04
C PRO A 573 45.97 16.32 22.42
N TRP A 574 44.71 16.48 22.84
CA TRP A 574 44.30 17.00 24.16
C TRP A 574 43.99 15.91 25.19
N PHE A 575 44.04 14.62 24.81
CA PHE A 575 43.96 13.46 25.70
C PHE A 575 45.16 12.51 25.51
N PRO A 576 46.42 12.99 25.57
CA PRO A 576 47.61 12.16 25.35
C PRO A 576 47.76 11.01 26.36
N GLU A 577 47.09 11.08 27.51
CA GLU A 577 47.03 10.04 28.53
C GLU A 577 46.12 8.85 28.18
N LEU A 578 45.22 8.99 27.20
CA LEU A 578 44.31 7.92 26.77
C LEU A 578 44.89 7.04 25.65
N GLY A 579 45.85 7.55 24.88
CA GLY A 579 46.41 6.85 23.73
C GLY A 579 45.42 6.77 22.55
N GLU A 580 45.33 5.60 21.92
CA GLU A 580 44.29 5.29 20.92
C GLU A 580 43.02 4.80 21.62
N PHE A 581 41.87 5.32 21.20
CA PHE A 581 40.56 4.83 21.63
C PHE A 581 39.53 4.90 20.50
N GLU A 582 38.46 4.11 20.65
CA GLU A 582 37.38 4.00 19.68
C GLU A 582 36.54 5.29 19.62
N GLN A 583 36.27 5.76 18.40
CA GLN A 583 35.32 6.82 18.10
C GLN A 583 34.50 6.46 16.84
N MET A 584 33.35 7.12 16.69
CA MET A 584 32.53 7.01 15.48
C MET A 584 33.03 7.99 14.40
N GLU A 585 33.08 7.52 13.16
CA GLU A 585 33.36 8.31 11.96
C GLU A 585 32.31 7.96 10.87
N LEU A 586 32.14 8.82 9.86
CA LEU A 586 31.28 8.53 8.71
C LEU A 586 32.12 8.17 7.49
N ASN A 587 31.98 6.94 7.01
CA ASN A 587 32.46 6.54 5.69
C ASN A 587 31.40 6.94 4.65
N ILE A 588 31.70 7.91 3.80
CA ILE A 588 30.74 8.45 2.81
C ILE A 588 31.19 8.05 1.39
N SER A 589 30.26 7.48 0.63
CA SER A 589 30.47 7.08 -0.76
C SER A 589 29.18 7.23 -1.59
N ASN A 590 29.31 7.21 -2.91
CA ASN A 590 28.16 7.01 -3.81
C ASN A 590 28.04 5.52 -4.14
N MET A 591 26.81 5.06 -4.34
CA MET A 591 26.52 3.84 -5.08
C MET A 591 26.91 4.06 -6.55
N LYS A 592 27.50 3.06 -7.20
CA LYS A 592 28.16 3.23 -8.51
C LYS A 592 27.38 2.68 -9.68
N GLU A 593 26.98 1.43 -9.53
CA GLU A 593 26.28 0.64 -10.53
C GLU A 593 24.91 0.26 -9.94
N GLU A 594 23.96 -0.01 -10.82
CA GLU A 594 22.62 -0.47 -10.46
C GLU A 594 22.69 -1.72 -9.56
N GLN A 595 21.95 -1.74 -8.45
CA GLN A 595 21.87 -2.93 -7.61
C GLN A 595 20.66 -2.94 -6.68
N GLN A 596 20.26 -4.15 -6.29
CA GLN A 596 19.39 -4.40 -5.13
C GLN A 596 20.22 -4.50 -3.85
N PHE A 597 19.72 -3.93 -2.77
CA PHE A 597 20.38 -3.91 -1.47
C PHE A 597 19.38 -3.95 -0.31
N ASN A 598 19.91 -4.20 0.89
CA ASN A 598 19.13 -4.34 2.12
C ASN A 598 19.58 -3.33 3.16
N TRP A 599 18.64 -2.88 4.00
CA TRP A 599 18.95 -2.14 5.21
C TRP A 599 20.03 -2.86 6.05
N PRO A 600 21.05 -2.16 6.56
CA PRO A 600 22.08 -2.74 7.39
C PRO A 600 21.54 -3.14 8.77
N ALA A 601 22.24 -4.06 9.44
CA ALA A 601 22.01 -4.31 10.86
C ALA A 601 22.20 -3.02 11.67
N ASN A 602 21.45 -2.88 12.77
CA ASN A 602 21.48 -1.72 13.67
C ASN A 602 21.15 -0.34 13.03
N GLY A 603 20.85 -0.28 11.72
CA GLY A 603 20.58 0.98 11.02
C GLY A 603 21.82 1.85 10.78
N GLU A 604 23.01 1.25 10.70
CA GLU A 604 24.30 1.94 10.70
C GLU A 604 24.66 2.68 9.39
N SER A 605 23.83 2.60 8.35
CA SER A 605 24.03 3.36 7.10
C SER A 605 22.82 4.22 6.76
N MET A 606 23.05 5.51 6.53
CA MET A 606 22.07 6.43 5.94
C MET A 606 22.18 6.42 4.42
N TYR A 607 21.04 6.32 3.75
CA TYR A 607 20.93 6.41 2.30
C TYR A 607 20.28 7.74 1.90
N CYS A 608 20.81 8.41 0.88
CA CYS A 608 20.36 9.74 0.48
C CYS A 608 20.49 9.92 -1.03
N ILE A 609 19.36 10.18 -1.72
CA ILE A 609 19.41 10.63 -3.10
C ILE A 609 19.90 12.08 -3.08
N ILE A 610 20.96 12.37 -3.82
CA ILE A 610 21.62 13.68 -3.86
C ILE A 610 21.78 14.18 -5.29
N ASN A 611 21.70 15.49 -5.48
CA ASN A 611 22.23 16.16 -6.65
C ASN A 611 23.69 16.55 -6.36
N GLU A 612 24.62 16.19 -7.25
CA GLU A 612 26.05 16.45 -7.02
C GLU A 612 26.52 17.83 -7.47
N ASN A 613 25.77 18.44 -8.39
CA ASN A 613 26.06 19.76 -8.96
C ASN A 613 25.44 20.88 -8.12
N GLU A 614 24.32 20.61 -7.46
CA GLU A 614 23.58 21.55 -6.62
C GLU A 614 23.96 21.41 -5.14
N VAL A 615 24.53 22.50 -4.57
CA VAL A 615 24.92 22.60 -3.15
C VAL A 615 24.16 23.69 -2.43
N ASN A 616 23.90 23.51 -1.13
CA ASN A 616 23.39 24.59 -0.29
C ASN A 616 24.49 25.61 0.03
N LYS A 617 24.14 26.71 0.72
CA LYS A 617 25.06 27.80 1.08
C LYS A 617 26.30 27.37 1.87
N TRP A 618 26.27 26.21 2.52
CA TRP A 618 27.37 25.68 3.34
C TRP A 618 28.36 24.82 2.52
N GLY A 619 28.04 24.53 1.25
CA GLY A 619 28.83 23.66 0.36
C GLY A 619 28.42 22.19 0.42
N GLU A 620 27.36 21.86 1.15
CA GLU A 620 26.82 20.51 1.25
C GLU A 620 25.90 20.20 0.06
N LYS A 621 26.03 19.00 -0.52
CA LYS A 621 25.18 18.51 -1.61
C LYS A 621 23.70 18.46 -1.18
N ARG A 622 22.79 18.85 -2.08
CA ARG A 622 21.35 18.88 -1.81
C ARG A 622 20.75 17.48 -2.03
N GLY A 623 19.96 16.98 -1.08
CA GLY A 623 19.42 15.62 -1.18
C GLY A 623 18.14 15.35 -0.40
N TYR A 624 17.57 14.18 -0.63
CA TYR A 624 16.50 13.58 0.17
C TYR A 624 16.99 12.25 0.78
N ARG A 625 17.03 12.18 2.11
CA ARG A 625 17.39 10.96 2.84
C ARG A 625 16.22 9.99 2.86
N ILE A 626 16.53 8.72 2.69
CA ILE A 626 15.59 7.59 2.72
C ILE A 626 15.60 7.02 4.14
N ILE A 627 14.50 7.15 4.86
CA ILE A 627 14.37 6.73 6.27
C ILE A 627 13.47 5.49 6.34
N PRO A 628 13.96 4.35 6.87
CA PRO A 628 13.12 3.18 7.14
C PRO A 628 12.09 3.52 8.24
N GLY A 629 10.81 3.27 7.96
CA GLY A 629 9.70 3.53 8.89
C GLY A 629 9.33 2.28 9.69
N LYS A 630 8.05 1.93 9.71
CA LYS A 630 7.57 0.71 10.39
C LYS A 630 7.76 -0.53 9.52
N ASN A 631 8.03 -1.67 10.16
CA ASN A 631 8.09 -3.00 9.55
C ASN A 631 8.78 -3.02 8.17
N ASN A 632 10.08 -2.76 8.18
CA ASN A 632 10.92 -2.82 6.97
C ASN A 632 11.35 -4.27 6.78
N ILE A 633 10.64 -5.01 5.94
CA ILE A 633 10.90 -6.42 5.64
C ILE A 633 10.86 -6.67 4.14
N HIS A 634 11.49 -7.76 3.72
CA HIS A 634 11.33 -8.34 2.39
C HIS A 634 10.82 -9.78 2.51
N LEU A 635 10.43 -10.37 1.38
CA LEU A 635 9.97 -11.75 1.26
C LEU A 635 11.00 -12.72 1.85
N THR A 636 10.57 -13.56 2.80
CA THR A 636 11.40 -14.58 3.46
C THR A 636 11.77 -15.70 2.48
N SER A 637 10.92 -15.94 1.48
CA SER A 637 10.96 -17.09 0.58
C SER A 637 11.88 -16.87 -0.64
N MET A 638 13.19 -16.93 -0.42
CA MET A 638 14.18 -16.68 -1.49
C MET A 638 14.10 -17.67 -2.67
N ASN A 639 13.78 -18.94 -2.38
CA ASN A 639 13.95 -20.08 -3.30
C ASN A 639 12.66 -20.89 -3.57
N SER A 640 11.48 -20.32 -3.34
CA SER A 640 10.21 -20.98 -3.65
C SER A 640 10.05 -21.19 -5.16
N PRO A 641 9.50 -22.34 -5.62
CA PRO A 641 9.22 -22.56 -7.04
C PRO A 641 8.08 -21.66 -7.55
N PHE A 642 7.29 -21.05 -6.65
CA PHE A 642 6.15 -20.18 -6.95
C PHE A 642 6.55 -18.69 -6.96
N THR A 643 7.43 -18.25 -6.05
CA THR A 643 8.05 -16.91 -6.04
C THR A 643 9.49 -16.99 -6.54
N ARG A 644 9.69 -17.16 -7.86
CA ARG A 644 11.02 -17.28 -8.48
C ARG A 644 11.43 -16.01 -9.26
N HIS A 645 11.24 -15.98 -10.59
CA HIS A 645 11.67 -14.87 -11.45
C HIS A 645 10.60 -13.78 -11.61
N GLN A 646 9.34 -14.09 -11.27
CA GLN A 646 8.24 -13.12 -11.28
C GLN A 646 8.19 -12.20 -10.04
N THR A 647 8.76 -12.62 -8.90
CA THR A 647 8.93 -11.77 -7.70
C THR A 647 10.42 -11.70 -7.29
N PRO A 648 11.31 -11.13 -8.12
CA PRO A 648 12.71 -11.04 -7.75
C PRO A 648 12.95 -9.89 -6.77
N PHE A 649 12.37 -8.70 -7.03
CA PHE A 649 12.63 -7.50 -6.24
C PHE A 649 12.12 -7.59 -4.80
N ALA A 650 10.92 -8.15 -4.58
CA ALA A 650 10.33 -8.23 -3.24
C ALA A 650 11.16 -9.07 -2.23
N LYS A 651 12.30 -9.64 -2.64
CA LYS A 651 13.28 -10.38 -1.83
C LYS A 651 14.44 -9.50 -1.31
N THR A 652 14.41 -8.21 -1.60
CA THR A 652 15.32 -7.20 -1.06
C THR A 652 14.51 -5.99 -0.55
N HIS A 653 15.12 -5.08 0.19
CA HIS A 653 14.41 -3.91 0.72
C HIS A 653 14.35 -2.76 -0.29
N LEU A 654 15.44 -2.54 -1.03
CA LEU A 654 15.66 -1.39 -1.90
C LEU A 654 16.39 -1.80 -3.18
N ALA A 655 16.19 -1.04 -4.25
CA ALA A 655 17.06 -1.03 -5.42
C ALA A 655 17.23 0.39 -5.96
N VAL A 656 18.34 0.60 -6.66
CA VAL A 656 18.53 1.75 -7.54
C VAL A 656 18.85 1.25 -8.94
N THR A 657 18.22 1.86 -9.94
CA THR A 657 18.44 1.63 -11.37
C THR A 657 18.54 2.99 -12.06
N VAL A 658 19.02 3.02 -13.30
CA VAL A 658 18.85 4.19 -14.18
C VAL A 658 17.36 4.30 -14.60
N GLN A 659 16.89 5.50 -14.92
CA GLN A 659 15.55 5.70 -15.49
C GLN A 659 15.54 5.37 -16.99
N HIS A 660 14.58 4.54 -17.39
CA HIS A 660 14.30 4.24 -18.80
C HIS A 660 12.80 4.16 -19.06
N ASP A 661 12.35 4.73 -20.18
CA ASP A 661 10.94 4.69 -20.60
C ASP A 661 10.47 3.29 -21.05
N ASN A 662 11.40 2.36 -21.31
CA ASN A 662 11.11 0.93 -21.51
C ASN A 662 11.11 0.11 -20.21
N GLU A 663 11.38 0.72 -19.05
CA GLU A 663 11.32 0.07 -17.74
C GLU A 663 10.31 0.73 -16.75
N PRO A 664 9.09 1.11 -17.21
CA PRO A 664 8.15 1.88 -16.39
C PRO A 664 7.52 1.08 -15.24
N TYR A 665 7.57 -0.25 -15.31
CA TYR A 665 6.95 -1.15 -14.34
C TYR A 665 7.91 -2.23 -13.85
N ALA A 666 7.99 -2.40 -12.52
CA ALA A 666 8.77 -3.48 -11.90
C ALA A 666 8.13 -4.87 -12.03
N ASN A 667 6.86 -4.95 -12.41
CA ASN A 667 6.13 -6.20 -12.61
C ASN A 667 5.16 -6.09 -13.80
N SER A 668 4.74 -7.23 -14.36
CA SER A 668 3.56 -7.28 -15.24
C SER A 668 2.35 -7.82 -14.50
N VAL A 669 1.18 -7.27 -14.79
CA VAL A 669 -0.14 -7.80 -14.38
C VAL A 669 -0.37 -9.27 -14.76
N GLN A 670 0.46 -9.86 -15.64
CA GLN A 670 0.36 -11.27 -16.03
C GLN A 670 1.47 -12.16 -15.42
N ASN A 671 2.45 -11.59 -14.69
CA ASN A 671 3.66 -12.28 -14.23
C ASN A 671 3.40 -13.39 -13.19
N VAL A 672 2.36 -13.26 -12.36
CA VAL A 672 2.10 -14.19 -11.25
C VAL A 672 1.99 -15.66 -11.70
N ASN A 673 1.47 -15.89 -12.91
CA ASN A 673 1.31 -17.21 -13.52
C ASN A 673 2.50 -17.63 -14.40
N MET A 674 3.58 -16.87 -14.40
CA MET A 674 4.78 -17.10 -15.21
C MET A 674 6.08 -17.17 -14.38
N PRO A 675 6.11 -17.79 -13.17
CA PRO A 675 7.25 -17.68 -12.25
C PRO A 675 8.61 -18.17 -12.74
N TRP A 676 8.67 -18.96 -13.81
CA TRP A 676 9.94 -19.42 -14.38
C TRP A 676 10.31 -18.71 -15.69
N ALA A 677 9.40 -17.89 -16.25
CA ALA A 677 9.58 -17.17 -17.53
C ALA A 677 8.63 -15.95 -17.59
N PRO A 678 8.84 -14.92 -16.75
CA PRO A 678 7.95 -13.75 -16.66
C PRO A 678 7.97 -12.89 -17.94
N GLN A 679 6.91 -12.10 -18.13
CA GLN A 679 6.79 -11.08 -19.19
C GLN A 679 7.70 -9.88 -18.90
N GLN A 680 7.82 -9.50 -17.62
CA GLN A 680 8.75 -8.50 -17.12
C GLN A 680 9.67 -9.12 -16.08
N ASP A 681 10.98 -9.05 -16.28
CA ASP A 681 11.99 -9.60 -15.38
C ASP A 681 12.84 -8.45 -14.82
N PHE A 682 12.46 -7.98 -13.64
CA PHE A 682 13.17 -6.90 -12.94
C PHE A 682 14.64 -7.24 -12.65
N MET A 683 15.07 -8.52 -12.71
CA MET A 683 16.51 -8.85 -12.64
C MET A 683 17.32 -8.33 -13.84
N LYS A 684 16.68 -7.84 -14.90
CA LYS A 684 17.33 -7.29 -16.09
C LYS A 684 17.50 -5.77 -16.03
N PHE A 685 16.91 -5.08 -15.06
CA PHE A 685 17.15 -3.66 -14.74
C PHE A 685 18.52 -3.46 -14.01
N PHE A 686 19.49 -4.33 -14.31
CA PHE A 686 20.77 -4.45 -13.60
C PHE A 686 21.82 -4.96 -14.59
N ASP A 687 22.03 -4.22 -15.68
CA ASP A 687 22.97 -4.61 -16.74
C ASP A 687 24.37 -3.96 -16.59
N GLY A 688 24.48 -2.98 -15.70
CA GLY A 688 25.75 -2.39 -15.24
C GLY A 688 25.89 -0.89 -15.51
N GLU A 689 24.80 -0.17 -15.69
CA GLU A 689 24.84 1.29 -15.90
C GLU A 689 25.24 2.07 -14.63
N SER A 690 25.70 3.30 -14.84
CA SER A 690 26.15 4.21 -13.77
C SER A 690 24.97 4.90 -13.10
N VAL A 691 24.86 4.74 -11.78
CA VAL A 691 23.93 5.50 -10.92
C VAL A 691 24.62 6.66 -10.18
N GLU A 692 25.83 7.04 -10.60
CA GLU A 692 26.46 8.32 -10.26
C GLU A 692 26.12 9.39 -11.32
N ASN A 693 25.52 10.50 -10.88
CA ASN A 693 25.14 11.70 -11.65
C ASN A 693 24.31 11.37 -12.91
N ASN A 694 23.20 10.67 -12.71
CA ASN A 694 22.32 10.17 -13.75
C ASN A 694 20.84 10.27 -13.31
N ASP A 695 19.91 10.09 -14.23
CA ASP A 695 18.48 9.96 -13.89
C ASP A 695 18.26 8.59 -13.22
N ILE A 696 17.80 8.55 -11.96
CA ILE A 696 17.78 7.33 -11.14
C ILE A 696 16.44 7.08 -10.43
N VAL A 697 16.03 5.82 -10.46
CA VAL A 697 14.79 5.35 -9.83
C VAL A 697 15.13 4.58 -8.56
N LEU A 698 14.57 5.01 -7.43
CA LEU A 698 14.55 4.22 -6.20
C LEU A 698 13.34 3.29 -6.23
N TRP A 699 13.59 1.99 -6.27
CA TRP A 699 12.58 0.97 -6.02
C TRP A 699 12.63 0.59 -4.54
N PHE A 700 11.49 0.46 -3.88
CA PHE A 700 11.43 0.12 -2.45
C PHE A 700 10.28 -0.82 -2.12
N ASN A 701 10.47 -1.63 -1.07
CA ASN A 701 9.45 -2.54 -0.55
C ASN A 701 8.97 -2.12 0.84
N LEU A 702 7.65 -2.05 1.00
CA LEU A 702 6.97 -2.01 2.30
C LEU A 702 6.37 -3.39 2.57
N GLY A 703 6.26 -3.85 3.81
CA GLY A 703 5.74 -5.20 4.06
C GLY A 703 5.54 -5.61 5.52
N MET A 704 4.99 -6.80 5.72
CA MET A 704 4.78 -7.40 7.04
C MET A 704 4.98 -8.92 6.99
N HIS A 705 5.73 -9.48 7.93
CA HIS A 705 5.64 -10.90 8.28
C HIS A 705 4.37 -11.11 9.10
N HIS A 706 3.32 -11.68 8.50
CA HIS A 706 2.03 -11.80 9.15
C HIS A 706 1.97 -13.05 10.05
N TYR A 707 2.35 -12.88 11.32
CA TYR A 707 2.26 -13.89 12.38
C TYR A 707 0.82 -14.03 12.89
N THR A 708 -0.09 -14.46 12.00
CA THR A 708 -1.53 -14.60 12.24
C THR A 708 -1.85 -15.31 13.57
N ARG A 709 -2.71 -14.68 14.39
CA ARG A 709 -3.07 -15.05 15.76
C ARG A 709 -4.60 -15.03 15.95
N ALA A 710 -5.07 -15.25 17.18
CA ALA A 710 -6.52 -15.29 17.46
C ALA A 710 -7.16 -13.89 17.43
N GLU A 711 -6.36 -12.85 17.66
CA GLU A 711 -6.74 -11.45 17.71
C GLU A 711 -6.88 -10.80 16.31
N ASP A 712 -6.59 -11.55 15.23
CA ASP A 712 -6.87 -11.16 13.83
C ASP A 712 -8.26 -11.69 13.37
N ILE A 713 -9.12 -12.04 14.34
CA ILE A 713 -10.50 -12.47 14.16
C ILE A 713 -11.41 -11.41 14.80
N PRO A 714 -12.43 -10.89 14.08
CA PRO A 714 -12.85 -11.29 12.73
C PRO A 714 -11.91 -10.82 11.61
N VAL A 715 -11.12 -9.76 11.82
CA VAL A 715 -10.23 -9.18 10.78
C VAL A 715 -8.87 -8.79 11.36
N THR A 716 -7.89 -8.66 10.46
CA THR A 716 -6.53 -8.17 10.74
C THR A 716 -6.55 -6.72 11.22
N LEU A 717 -5.64 -6.32 12.12
CA LEU A 717 -5.67 -4.99 12.73
C LEU A 717 -4.70 -3.98 12.07
N TYR A 718 -5.25 -2.94 11.43
CA TYR A 718 -4.53 -1.77 10.87
C TYR A 718 -3.55 -1.05 11.83
N THR A 719 -3.68 -1.29 13.14
CA THR A 719 -2.80 -0.73 14.18
C THR A 719 -1.45 -1.42 14.25
N GLU A 720 -1.36 -2.70 13.86
CA GLU A 720 -0.13 -3.52 13.91
C GLU A 720 0.34 -3.95 12.52
N ALA A 721 -0.59 -4.30 11.62
CA ALA A 721 -0.31 -4.58 10.21
C ALA A 721 -0.12 -3.26 9.44
N VAL A 722 1.02 -2.61 9.67
CA VAL A 722 1.43 -1.33 9.04
C VAL A 722 2.90 -1.37 8.66
N SER A 723 3.26 -0.79 7.51
CA SER A 723 4.65 -0.57 7.07
C SER A 723 4.78 0.81 6.43
N SER A 724 5.91 1.49 6.62
CA SER A 724 6.13 2.84 6.08
C SER A 724 7.59 3.17 5.75
N ILE A 725 7.79 4.19 4.93
CA ILE A 725 9.10 4.79 4.60
C ILE A 725 8.94 6.32 4.53
N VAL A 726 9.97 7.08 4.90
CA VAL A 726 9.95 8.55 4.85
C VAL A 726 11.10 9.06 3.98
N PHE A 727 10.79 9.90 3.00
CA PHE A 727 11.76 10.68 2.24
C PHE A 727 11.80 12.09 2.83
N ALA A 728 12.95 12.52 3.37
CA ALA A 728 13.07 13.79 4.09
C ALA A 728 14.21 14.66 3.54
N PRO A 729 14.10 16.01 3.57
CA PRO A 729 15.17 16.89 3.09
C PRO A 729 16.46 16.70 3.91
N GLN A 730 17.56 16.40 3.23
CA GLN A 730 18.89 16.24 3.79
C GLN A 730 19.83 17.21 3.07
N ASN A 731 20.25 18.27 3.76
CA ASN A 731 21.02 19.40 3.20
C ASN A 731 20.39 20.13 1.99
N PHE A 732 19.20 19.73 1.51
CA PHE A 732 18.48 20.36 0.38
C PHE A 732 18.20 21.87 0.57
N PHE A 733 18.17 22.35 1.81
CA PHE A 733 18.00 23.76 2.16
C PHE A 733 19.08 24.22 3.14
N ASP A 734 19.36 25.53 3.16
CA ASP A 734 20.23 26.23 4.13
C ASP A 734 19.91 25.95 5.61
N ARG A 735 18.66 25.56 5.92
CA ARG A 735 18.09 25.41 7.27
C ARG A 735 16.75 24.67 7.24
N ALA A 736 16.24 24.30 8.42
CA ALA A 736 14.90 23.74 8.60
C ALA A 736 13.79 24.64 8.02
N GLN A 737 12.76 24.01 7.43
CA GLN A 737 11.66 24.68 6.72
C GLN A 737 10.40 24.91 7.56
N ASP A 738 10.54 24.88 8.89
CA ASP A 738 9.48 25.27 9.85
C ASP A 738 9.53 26.77 10.21
N GLY A 739 10.54 27.49 9.70
CA GLY A 739 10.84 28.88 10.05
C GLY A 739 9.76 29.88 9.64
N ASP A 740 9.05 29.62 8.54
CA ASP A 740 7.98 30.43 7.95
C ASP A 740 6.56 30.08 8.45
N LEU A 741 6.41 29.00 9.22
CA LEU A 741 5.10 28.51 9.69
C LEU A 741 4.52 29.38 10.81
N LEU A 742 3.48 30.15 10.49
CA LEU A 742 2.77 31.02 11.46
C LEU A 742 1.95 30.23 12.51
N ASN A 743 1.70 28.94 12.29
CA ASN A 743 1.08 28.01 13.24
C ASN A 743 2.06 27.62 14.37
N ARG A 744 2.61 28.63 15.05
CA ARG A 744 3.61 28.50 16.11
C ARG A 744 3.27 29.38 17.31
N ARG A 745 3.89 29.11 18.46
CA ARG A 745 3.83 29.99 19.64
C ARG A 745 5.25 30.25 20.13
N TRP A 746 5.52 31.51 20.46
CA TRP A 746 6.77 31.96 21.08
C TRP A 746 6.40 32.64 22.39
N LEU A 747 6.94 32.14 23.50
CA LEU A 747 6.76 32.72 24.83
C LEU A 747 8.12 33.21 25.30
N GLU A 748 8.17 34.42 25.84
CA GLU A 748 9.42 35.05 26.27
C GLU A 748 9.24 35.72 27.63
N VAL A 749 10.23 35.58 28.50
CA VAL A 749 10.23 36.12 29.86
C VAL A 749 11.28 37.22 29.93
N ASP A 750 10.83 38.44 30.17
CA ASP A 750 11.68 39.61 30.30
C ASP A 750 12.68 39.43 31.46
N SER A 751 13.96 39.70 31.21
CA SER A 751 15.05 39.45 32.16
C SER A 751 15.16 40.50 33.28
N GLU A 752 14.54 41.66 33.13
CA GLU A 752 14.54 42.75 34.11
C GLU A 752 13.24 42.79 34.94
N THR A 753 12.08 42.54 34.31
CA THR A 753 10.77 42.59 34.96
C THR A 753 10.23 41.23 35.41
N GLY A 754 10.62 40.14 34.75
CA GLY A 754 10.05 38.80 34.95
C GLY A 754 8.63 38.62 34.38
N GLU A 755 8.12 39.60 33.64
CA GLU A 755 6.86 39.50 32.90
C GLU A 755 7.00 38.54 31.70
N MET A 756 5.89 37.93 31.29
CA MET A 756 5.87 36.95 30.19
C MET A 756 5.02 37.46 29.03
N SER A 757 5.60 37.51 27.84
CA SER A 757 4.90 37.77 26.58
C SER A 757 4.57 36.46 25.84
N VAL A 758 3.58 36.52 24.95
CA VAL A 758 3.18 35.39 24.10
C VAL A 758 2.87 35.89 22.69
N GLU A 759 3.69 35.53 21.72
CA GLU A 759 3.46 35.79 20.30
C GLU A 759 2.71 34.61 19.65
N THR A 760 1.72 34.96 18.83
CA THR A 760 0.77 34.05 18.15
C THR A 760 0.79 34.18 16.62
N TYR A 761 1.60 35.12 16.09
CA TYR A 761 1.87 35.33 14.67
C TYR A 761 0.60 35.58 13.84
N GLY A 762 -0.40 36.22 14.45
CA GLY A 762 -1.70 36.54 13.84
C GLY A 762 -2.66 35.35 13.67
N VAL A 763 -2.24 34.12 13.96
CA VAL A 763 -3.09 32.93 13.80
C VAL A 763 -4.06 32.79 14.96
N ALA A 764 -5.27 33.31 14.76
CA ALA A 764 -6.39 33.21 15.67
C ALA A 764 -6.81 31.75 15.92
N LEU A 765 -7.42 31.50 17.10
CA LEU A 765 -8.05 30.23 17.43
C LEU A 765 -9.57 30.38 17.25
N PRO A 766 -10.22 29.66 16.31
CA PRO A 766 -11.65 29.78 16.07
C PRO A 766 -12.47 29.32 17.29
N GLN A 767 -13.66 29.91 17.46
CA GLN A 767 -14.59 29.66 18.57
C GLN A 767 -16.00 29.50 18.01
N CYS A 768 -16.29 28.30 17.53
CA CYS A 768 -17.43 28.00 16.68
C CYS A 768 -18.11 26.69 17.11
N GLN A 769 -19.34 26.48 16.65
CA GLN A 769 -19.97 25.16 16.67
C GLN A 769 -19.56 24.36 15.43
N VAL A 770 -19.31 23.06 15.59
CA VAL A 770 -19.15 22.11 14.49
C VAL A 770 -20.36 21.18 14.51
N GLN A 771 -20.93 20.90 13.34
CA GLN A 771 -21.98 19.89 13.18
C GLN A 771 -21.40 18.71 12.40
N LEU A 772 -21.42 17.52 13.01
CA LEU A 772 -21.05 16.28 12.37
C LEU A 772 -22.34 15.57 11.93
N PRO A 773 -22.52 15.22 10.65
CA PRO A 773 -23.57 14.31 10.22
C PRO A 773 -23.27 12.88 10.69
N GLU A 774 -24.23 11.98 10.52
CA GLU A 774 -24.02 10.53 10.72
C GLU A 774 -23.26 9.95 9.50
N PRO A 775 -22.04 9.42 9.65
CA PRO A 775 -21.22 8.85 8.57
C PRO A 775 -21.93 7.95 7.56
N ALA A 776 -22.76 7.02 8.03
CA ALA A 776 -23.45 6.07 7.16
C ALA A 776 -24.71 6.66 6.51
N ALA A 777 -25.16 7.85 6.90
CA ALA A 777 -26.44 8.41 6.49
C ALA A 777 -26.43 8.91 5.04
N GLY A 778 -26.84 8.03 4.14
CA GLY A 778 -26.93 8.31 2.71
C GLY A 778 -26.00 7.47 1.85
N ILE A 779 -25.15 6.61 2.45
CA ILE A 779 -24.22 5.73 1.72
C ILE A 779 -24.97 4.76 0.77
N GLU A 780 -26.22 4.40 1.07
CA GLU A 780 -27.12 3.65 0.17
C GLU A 780 -27.43 4.38 -1.16
N ASN A 781 -27.27 5.70 -1.23
CA ASN A 781 -27.43 6.48 -2.47
C ASN A 781 -26.12 6.57 -3.26
N ILE A 782 -24.99 6.31 -2.61
CA ILE A 782 -23.62 6.36 -3.14
C ILE A 782 -23.26 4.98 -3.70
N ILE A 783 -23.51 3.93 -2.93
CA ILE A 783 -23.35 2.52 -3.32
C ILE A 783 -24.62 2.05 -4.07
N GLN A 784 -24.75 2.45 -5.34
CA GLN A 784 -25.65 1.75 -6.28
C GLN A 784 -24.90 0.54 -6.87
N ALA A 785 -25.61 -0.60 -6.93
CA ALA A 785 -25.05 -1.95 -7.11
C ALA A 785 -24.82 -2.39 -8.57
#